data_AF-A0A3A5VFH8-F1
#
_entry.id   AF-A0A3A5VFH8-F1
#
_cell.length_a   1.000
_cell.length_b   1.000
_cell.length_c   1.000
_cell.angle_alpha   90.00
_cell.angle_beta   90.00
_cell.angle_gamma   90.00
#
_symmetry.space_group_name_H-M   'P 1'
#
loop_
_entity.id
_entity.type
_entity.pdbx_description
1 polymer ?
#
loop_
_entity_poly.entity_id
_entity_poly.type
_entity_poly.pdbx_seq_one_letter_code
_entity_poly.pdbx_strand_id
1 'polypeptide(L)'
;MGMIDEGGSQGAGVAMLSRGQERLLRYLGTFPDALSKAWDVPRDVSLPGLSDAMGVVRSGLNQPLNGLLEIEFISVRVAHVLGGGTRRRQVYHITESGRAWLAEHPSLEEPMSNARPHGGLKTSTIVGRDEELQTLDALILKHNKALIGGLSGVGKTTLLRAWVDGQSVPVRWATLNELSDPASIMADWMPDEKALPKDLEAMVEHAADQGPSVLVVDDLHRLPQRHEDGVSQLLEGLHERQQVVVLAGRLPLPDRFDWPLLHLGNLAPNDAKHLLGEHLEDDLRQRVAKALDGHPMAINLYREGEPLPEASEDIQVFVKQTMLNGLTNEGLDGLDTMVLFPRALPSEVAPGVQSIEELDERALLRWSADGLDVEVQHLIRNVRRTMLDQKRLTLLHQRASDHWEKHLENPAYAVLHLYHQLALEREDLGSKMDEQFERLVVGQSGALAVIFDRATQQRPEDESLHYWAGRIALHRQEHERVRQHLESVQTDELRNELAYGLAVLEGQTEEAERLLSEQLNGASTVDAARWLLKAAVQRVDDRLFDEMNSTNLDDVRTLLSRINLPDEIGARSSITVSMSLIQHTMALLTGDRERAKSLVEGLESLSHSHDPIVLHAQLKSELSFSTGTEADHTRMYDQAVAAQPTLFHKAAVGLTFVEHLVRSGSELAPTVFESLPLPDAWMEMGTTHHRYAARWWYLKGHLDAAKSATALREAARCFRQAGCVNAARSAARRLHRVL
;
A
#
# COMPACT_ATOMS: atom_id res chain seq x y z
N MET A 1 10.62 -54.06 -63.51
CA MET A 1 9.29 -53.63 -63.01
C MET A 1 9.40 -53.71 -61.50
N GLY A 2 9.50 -52.53 -60.88
CA GLY A 2 10.16 -52.34 -59.59
C GLY A 2 9.29 -52.64 -58.38
N MET A 3 10.02 -52.98 -57.31
CA MET A 3 9.72 -52.97 -55.89
C MET A 3 8.59 -52.03 -55.44
N ILE A 4 7.66 -52.56 -54.66
CA ILE A 4 7.02 -51.85 -53.54
C ILE A 4 7.04 -52.86 -52.38
N ASP A 5 8.01 -52.67 -51.50
CA ASP A 5 8.11 -53.32 -50.19
C ASP A 5 7.44 -52.36 -49.19
N GLU A 6 6.36 -52.83 -48.56
CA GLU A 6 5.63 -52.09 -47.54
C GLU A 6 6.46 -52.07 -46.25
N GLY A 7 7.42 -51.15 -46.22
CA GLY A 7 8.20 -50.82 -45.02
C GLY A 7 7.29 -50.16 -43.98
N GLY A 8 7.06 -50.89 -42.90
CA GLY A 8 6.22 -50.49 -41.78
C GLY A 8 6.55 -49.12 -41.21
N SER A 9 5.48 -48.41 -40.84
CA SER A 9 5.53 -47.25 -39.97
C SER A 9 6.23 -47.65 -38.67
N GLN A 10 7.47 -47.16 -38.50
CA GLN A 10 8.07 -47.05 -37.19
C GLN A 10 7.12 -46.22 -36.33
N GLY A 11 6.54 -46.85 -35.30
CA GLY A 11 5.84 -46.13 -34.26
C GLY A 11 6.79 -45.06 -33.71
N ALA A 12 6.34 -43.81 -33.74
CA ALA A 12 7.01 -42.71 -33.06
C ALA A 12 7.21 -43.14 -31.60
N GLY A 13 8.46 -43.34 -31.21
CA GLY A 13 8.80 -43.60 -29.83
C GLY A 13 8.26 -42.43 -28.99
N VAL A 14 7.42 -42.74 -28.01
CA VAL A 14 6.99 -41.78 -26.99
C VAL A 14 8.25 -41.22 -26.35
N ALA A 15 8.57 -39.94 -26.63
CA ALA A 15 9.72 -39.28 -26.04
C ALA A 15 9.51 -39.23 -24.52
N MET A 16 10.20 -40.10 -23.79
CA MET A 16 10.14 -40.15 -22.33
C MET A 16 10.92 -38.96 -21.79
N LEU A 17 10.19 -37.90 -21.41
CA LEU A 17 10.78 -36.70 -20.82
C LEU A 17 11.37 -37.01 -19.44
N SER A 18 12.48 -36.37 -19.09
CA SER A 18 12.94 -36.36 -17.70
C SER A 18 11.94 -35.59 -16.82
N ARG A 19 11.96 -35.84 -15.51
CA ARG A 19 11.08 -35.12 -14.58
C ARG A 19 11.27 -33.60 -14.65
N GLY A 20 12.50 -33.12 -14.84
CA GLY A 20 12.79 -31.70 -15.02
C GLY A 20 12.24 -31.13 -16.33
N GLN A 21 12.36 -31.88 -17.43
CA GLN A 21 11.81 -31.48 -18.74
C GLN A 21 10.28 -31.43 -18.73
N GLU A 22 9.62 -32.45 -18.19
CA GLU A 22 8.17 -32.49 -18.08
C GLU A 22 7.65 -31.31 -17.24
N ARG A 23 8.28 -31.03 -16.10
CA ARG A 23 7.90 -29.91 -15.23
C ARG A 23 8.02 -28.56 -15.94
N LEU A 24 9.14 -28.31 -16.62
CA LEU A 24 9.34 -27.10 -17.40
C LEU A 24 8.29 -26.97 -18.51
N LEU A 25 8.01 -28.06 -19.23
CA LEU A 25 7.02 -28.07 -20.29
C LEU A 25 5.62 -27.75 -19.76
N ARG A 26 5.23 -28.37 -18.64
CA ARG A 26 3.94 -28.09 -17.96
C ARG A 26 3.85 -26.63 -17.51
N TYR A 27 4.91 -26.08 -16.93
CA TYR A 27 4.96 -24.68 -16.52
C TYR A 27 4.78 -23.72 -17.70
N LEU A 28 5.56 -23.92 -18.77
CA LEU A 28 5.46 -23.14 -20.02
C LEU A 28 4.08 -23.32 -20.69
N GLY A 29 3.47 -24.50 -20.54
CA GLY A 29 2.11 -24.80 -20.99
C GLY A 29 1.03 -23.91 -20.38
N THR A 30 1.28 -23.31 -19.21
CA THR A 30 0.32 -22.40 -18.56
C THR A 30 0.20 -21.03 -19.22
N PHE A 31 1.12 -20.67 -20.12
CA PHE A 31 1.12 -19.39 -20.83
C PHE A 31 0.38 -19.50 -22.18
N PRO A 32 -0.29 -18.43 -22.65
CA PRO A 32 -1.04 -18.44 -23.90
C PRO A 32 -0.13 -18.41 -25.14
N ASP A 33 -0.59 -18.97 -26.26
CA ASP A 33 0.18 -19.01 -27.53
C ASP A 33 0.53 -17.64 -28.09
N ALA A 34 -0.33 -16.64 -27.88
CA ALA A 34 -0.10 -15.27 -28.31
C ALA A 34 1.23 -14.71 -27.77
N LEU A 35 1.70 -15.19 -26.62
CA LEU A 35 2.93 -14.73 -25.98
C LEU A 35 4.19 -15.05 -26.80
N SER A 36 4.15 -16.11 -27.61
CA SER A 36 5.25 -16.49 -28.51
C SER A 36 5.56 -15.41 -29.57
N LYS A 37 4.58 -14.56 -29.89
CA LYS A 37 4.69 -13.48 -30.89
C LYS A 37 4.71 -12.08 -30.28
N ALA A 38 4.55 -11.97 -28.96
CA ALA A 38 4.48 -10.68 -28.28
C ALA A 38 5.83 -9.94 -28.32
N TRP A 39 5.78 -8.60 -28.36
CA TRP A 39 6.99 -7.77 -28.28
C TRP A 39 7.61 -7.86 -26.89
N ASP A 40 6.78 -7.60 -25.88
CA ASP A 40 7.10 -7.73 -24.46
C ASP A 40 6.56 -9.03 -23.90
N VAL A 41 7.36 -9.68 -23.04
CA VAL A 41 6.99 -10.92 -22.37
C VAL A 41 7.30 -10.84 -20.88
N PRO A 42 6.56 -11.57 -20.02
CA PRO A 42 6.83 -11.57 -18.59
C PRO A 42 8.20 -12.19 -18.29
N ARG A 43 8.80 -11.78 -17.16
CA ARG A 43 10.06 -12.37 -16.66
C ARG A 43 9.96 -13.88 -16.46
N ASP A 44 8.77 -14.40 -16.20
CA ASP A 44 8.49 -15.82 -15.94
C ASP A 44 8.92 -16.77 -17.06
N VAL A 45 9.01 -16.30 -18.30
CA VAL A 45 9.45 -17.11 -19.45
C VAL A 45 10.95 -16.95 -19.77
N SER A 46 11.67 -16.14 -18.99
CA SER A 46 13.12 -15.98 -19.08
C SER A 46 13.85 -16.98 -18.18
N LEU A 47 15.14 -17.20 -18.41
CA LEU A 47 15.94 -18.14 -17.59
C LEU A 47 15.87 -17.82 -16.07
N PRO A 48 16.00 -16.56 -15.61
CA PRO A 48 15.77 -16.21 -14.21
C PRO A 48 14.37 -16.58 -13.69
N GLY A 49 13.31 -16.28 -14.45
CA GLY A 49 11.93 -16.60 -14.05
C GLY A 49 11.67 -18.11 -13.98
N LEU A 50 12.19 -18.88 -14.94
CA LEU A 50 12.11 -20.34 -14.93
C LEU A 50 12.86 -20.96 -13.75
N SER A 51 14.02 -20.40 -13.38
CA SER A 51 14.80 -20.83 -12.22
C SER A 51 14.03 -20.64 -10.92
N ASP A 52 13.43 -19.45 -10.76
CA ASP A 52 12.60 -19.12 -9.60
C ASP A 52 11.37 -20.05 -9.50
N ALA A 53 10.69 -20.32 -10.63
CA ALA A 53 9.53 -21.21 -10.69
C ALA A 53 9.88 -22.68 -10.41
N MET A 54 11.01 -23.17 -10.92
CA MET A 54 11.43 -24.56 -10.75
C MET A 54 12.05 -24.84 -9.38
N GLY A 55 12.50 -23.81 -8.65
CA GLY A 55 13.15 -23.94 -7.36
C GLY A 55 14.57 -24.51 -7.45
N VAL A 56 15.25 -24.29 -8.58
CA VAL A 56 16.61 -24.79 -8.86
C VAL A 56 17.51 -23.68 -9.35
N VAL A 57 18.82 -23.88 -9.27
CA VAL A 57 19.82 -22.93 -9.79
C VAL A 57 19.71 -22.77 -11.30
N ARG A 58 19.97 -21.55 -11.82
CA ARG A 58 19.85 -21.23 -13.27
C ARG A 58 20.64 -22.18 -14.16
N SER A 59 21.86 -22.55 -13.78
CA SER A 59 22.68 -23.45 -14.61
C SER A 59 22.07 -24.85 -14.74
N GLY A 60 21.28 -25.27 -13.75
CA GLY A 60 20.56 -26.53 -13.75
C GLY A 60 19.42 -26.62 -14.76
N LEU A 61 19.01 -25.50 -15.35
CA LEU A 61 17.98 -25.48 -16.39
C LEU A 61 18.53 -25.63 -17.80
N ASN A 62 19.85 -25.46 -18.03
CA ASN A 62 20.43 -25.49 -19.37
C ASN A 62 20.21 -26.83 -20.08
N GLN A 63 20.52 -27.95 -19.41
CA GLN A 63 20.33 -29.29 -19.98
C GLN A 63 18.85 -29.61 -20.28
N PRO A 64 17.90 -29.45 -19.33
CA PRO A 64 16.51 -29.78 -19.63
C PRO A 64 15.90 -28.85 -20.68
N LEU A 65 16.27 -27.56 -20.72
CA LEU A 65 15.85 -26.64 -21.79
C LEU A 65 16.40 -27.07 -23.16
N ASN A 66 17.69 -27.43 -23.24
CA ASN A 66 18.29 -27.92 -24.49
C ASN A 66 17.61 -29.19 -24.98
N GLY A 67 17.35 -30.15 -24.09
CA GLY A 67 16.66 -31.39 -24.48
C GLY A 67 15.22 -31.16 -24.96
N LEU A 68 14.49 -30.18 -24.38
CA LEU A 68 13.17 -29.78 -24.88
C LEU A 68 13.23 -29.03 -26.22
N LEU A 69 14.30 -28.28 -26.47
CA LEU A 69 14.56 -27.61 -27.76
C LEU A 69 14.89 -28.63 -28.86
N GLU A 70 15.68 -29.66 -28.54
CA GLU A 70 16.09 -30.71 -29.48
C GLU A 70 14.90 -31.53 -29.99
N ILE A 71 13.90 -31.78 -29.13
CA ILE A 71 12.64 -32.46 -29.51
C ILE A 71 11.55 -31.49 -29.99
N GLU A 72 11.88 -30.21 -30.18
CA GLU A 72 10.99 -29.15 -30.67
C GLU A 72 9.72 -28.90 -29.82
N PHE A 73 9.71 -29.31 -28.55
CA PHE A 73 8.57 -29.08 -27.64
C PHE A 73 8.53 -27.65 -27.08
N ILE A 74 9.68 -26.96 -27.11
CA ILE A 74 9.78 -25.54 -26.83
C ILE A 74 10.57 -24.84 -27.93
N SER A 75 10.46 -23.53 -27.98
CA SER A 75 11.22 -22.64 -28.87
C SER A 75 11.87 -21.54 -28.04
N VAL A 76 13.04 -21.07 -28.49
CA VAL A 76 13.76 -19.96 -27.86
C VAL A 76 13.82 -18.79 -28.83
N ARG A 77 13.59 -17.58 -28.31
CA ARG A 77 13.83 -16.33 -29.04
C ARG A 77 14.37 -15.26 -28.11
N VAL A 78 14.85 -14.18 -28.70
CA VAL A 78 15.22 -12.98 -27.95
C VAL A 78 13.99 -12.06 -27.90
N ALA A 79 13.61 -11.54 -26.74
CA ALA A 79 12.45 -10.66 -26.55
C ALA A 79 12.72 -9.62 -25.46
N HIS A 80 11.96 -8.52 -25.46
CA HIS A 80 12.01 -7.60 -24.33
C HIS A 80 11.24 -8.22 -23.16
N VAL A 81 11.87 -8.25 -21.99
CA VAL A 81 11.27 -8.82 -20.78
C VAL A 81 10.73 -7.66 -19.95
N LEU A 82 9.44 -7.72 -19.61
CA LEU A 82 8.81 -6.74 -18.72
C LEU A 82 9.59 -6.67 -17.40
N GLY A 83 10.02 -5.47 -17.05
CA GLY A 83 10.88 -5.20 -15.91
C GLY A 83 12.32 -5.73 -16.01
N GLY A 84 12.69 -6.49 -17.04
CA GLY A 84 14.00 -7.13 -17.20
C GLY A 84 15.17 -6.19 -17.53
N GLY A 85 15.01 -4.89 -17.37
CA GLY A 85 15.99 -3.87 -17.78
C GLY A 85 15.90 -3.54 -19.27
N THR A 86 16.91 -2.83 -19.79
CA THR A 86 16.86 -2.21 -21.12
C THR A 86 17.21 -3.14 -22.28
N ARG A 87 17.79 -4.32 -22.01
CA ARG A 87 18.20 -5.28 -23.04
C ARG A 87 17.21 -6.42 -23.20
N ARG A 88 17.17 -6.96 -24.42
CA ARG A 88 16.36 -8.13 -24.75
C ARG A 88 17.07 -9.40 -24.27
N ARG A 89 16.30 -10.34 -23.72
CA ARG A 89 16.79 -11.61 -23.16
C ARG A 89 16.28 -12.80 -23.94
N GLN A 90 16.95 -13.94 -23.76
CA GLN A 90 16.42 -15.23 -24.22
C GLN A 90 15.19 -15.60 -23.41
N VAL A 91 14.12 -15.96 -24.12
CA VAL A 91 12.84 -16.39 -23.55
C VAL A 91 12.38 -17.67 -24.24
N TYR A 92 11.72 -18.51 -23.45
CA TYR A 92 11.33 -19.86 -23.85
C TYR A 92 9.81 -19.94 -23.95
N HIS A 93 9.32 -20.51 -25.05
CA HIS A 93 7.89 -20.67 -25.30
C HIS A 93 7.58 -22.11 -25.68
N ILE A 94 6.48 -22.65 -25.16
CA ILE A 94 5.97 -23.95 -25.60
C ILE A 94 5.51 -23.88 -27.07
N THR A 95 5.77 -24.95 -27.83
CA THR A 95 5.32 -25.09 -29.22
C THR A 95 3.99 -25.84 -29.30
N GLU A 96 3.42 -25.92 -30.51
CA GLU A 96 2.21 -26.70 -30.76
C GLU A 96 2.42 -28.20 -30.46
N SER A 97 3.59 -28.76 -30.80
CA SER A 97 3.95 -30.15 -30.47
C SER A 97 4.09 -30.36 -28.96
N GLY A 98 4.70 -29.41 -28.24
CA GLY A 98 4.77 -29.45 -26.79
C GLY A 98 3.39 -29.43 -26.12
N ARG A 99 2.45 -28.63 -26.65
CA ARG A 99 1.05 -28.62 -26.17
C ARG A 99 0.30 -29.90 -26.50
N ALA A 100 0.49 -30.46 -27.70
CA ALA A 100 -0.08 -31.75 -28.07
C ALA A 100 0.38 -32.84 -27.09
N TRP A 101 1.67 -32.86 -26.75
CA TRP A 101 2.20 -33.78 -25.75
C TRP A 101 1.52 -33.61 -24.38
N LEU A 102 1.33 -32.37 -23.91
CA LEU A 102 0.60 -32.09 -22.66
C LEU A 102 -0.86 -32.55 -22.69
N ALA A 103 -1.53 -32.45 -23.84
CA ALA A 103 -2.91 -32.91 -24.03
C ALA A 103 -3.00 -34.44 -24.02
N GLU A 104 -2.00 -35.13 -24.55
CA GLU A 104 -1.88 -36.59 -24.55
C GLU A 104 -1.43 -37.15 -23.18
N HIS A 105 -0.76 -36.33 -22.36
CA HIS A 105 -0.27 -36.67 -21.03
C HIS A 105 -0.86 -35.74 -19.95
N PRO A 106 -2.20 -35.79 -19.72
CA PRO A 106 -2.83 -35.00 -18.68
C PRO A 106 -2.28 -35.38 -17.29
N SER A 107 -2.09 -34.40 -16.42
CA SER A 107 -1.63 -34.64 -15.05
C SER A 107 -2.66 -35.44 -14.27
N LEU A 108 -2.20 -36.45 -13.50
CA LEU A 108 -3.05 -37.24 -12.59
C LEU A 108 -3.38 -36.52 -11.28
N GLU A 109 -2.81 -35.34 -11.03
CA GLU A 109 -3.13 -34.50 -9.87
C GLU A 109 -4.32 -33.57 -10.18
N GLU A 110 -5.26 -33.56 -9.23
CA GLU A 110 -6.62 -32.99 -9.25
C GLU A 110 -6.74 -31.52 -9.69
N PRO A 111 -7.94 -31.07 -10.12
CA PRO A 111 -8.14 -29.77 -10.73
C PRO A 111 -7.72 -28.66 -9.80
N MET A 112 -6.94 -27.71 -10.34
CA MET A 112 -6.61 -26.44 -9.70
C MET A 112 -7.87 -25.86 -9.05
N SER A 113 -7.90 -25.83 -7.71
CA SER A 113 -8.92 -25.10 -6.96
C SER A 113 -8.93 -23.66 -7.46
N ASN A 114 -10.13 -23.18 -7.83
CA ASN A 114 -10.34 -21.82 -8.30
C ASN A 114 -10.18 -20.76 -7.18
N ALA A 115 -9.77 -21.15 -5.97
CA ALA A 115 -9.37 -20.24 -4.91
C ALA A 115 -7.89 -19.83 -5.10
N ARG A 116 -7.61 -19.05 -6.15
CA ARG A 116 -6.28 -18.49 -6.37
C ARG A 116 -6.02 -17.38 -5.33
N PRO A 117 -4.82 -17.31 -4.73
CA PRO A 117 -4.39 -16.10 -4.06
C PRO A 117 -4.50 -14.95 -5.04
N HIS A 118 -5.08 -13.83 -4.62
CA HIS A 118 -4.96 -12.59 -5.38
C HIS A 118 -3.47 -12.23 -5.36
N GLY A 119 -2.77 -12.41 -6.50
CA GLY A 119 -1.34 -12.11 -6.64
C GLY A 119 -0.32 -13.27 -6.47
N GLY A 120 -0.73 -14.54 -6.48
CA GLY A 120 0.21 -15.68 -6.33
C GLY A 120 0.79 -16.24 -7.65
N LEU A 121 2.12 -16.27 -7.80
CA LEU A 121 2.83 -17.13 -8.76
C LEU A 121 2.57 -18.62 -8.44
N LYS A 122 2.50 -19.45 -9.49
CA LYS A 122 2.10 -20.87 -9.43
C LYS A 122 3.25 -21.82 -9.04
N THR A 123 2.93 -22.78 -8.17
CA THR A 123 3.62 -24.06 -7.91
C THR A 123 5.14 -23.98 -7.75
N SER A 124 5.62 -23.47 -6.61
CA SER A 124 7.00 -23.71 -6.21
C SER A 124 7.10 -25.06 -5.52
N THR A 125 7.63 -26.08 -6.19
CA THR A 125 8.03 -27.31 -5.51
C THR A 125 9.13 -26.97 -4.51
N ILE A 126 8.91 -27.28 -3.24
CA ILE A 126 9.91 -27.12 -2.20
C ILE A 126 10.74 -28.40 -2.07
N VAL A 127 12.02 -28.24 -1.72
CA VAL A 127 12.97 -29.34 -1.57
C VAL A 127 13.31 -29.51 -0.09
N GLY A 128 13.11 -30.72 0.45
CA GLY A 128 13.59 -31.13 1.77
C GLY A 128 12.98 -30.38 2.95
N ARG A 129 11.69 -30.00 2.87
CA ARG A 129 11.00 -29.22 3.92
C ARG A 129 9.69 -29.85 4.40
N ASP A 130 9.51 -31.15 4.18
CA ASP A 130 8.26 -31.84 4.51
C ASP A 130 7.97 -31.84 6.01
N GLU A 131 9.01 -31.96 6.85
CA GLU A 131 8.87 -31.91 8.32
C GLU A 131 8.47 -30.51 8.81
N GLU A 132 9.07 -29.45 8.26
CA GLU A 132 8.74 -28.08 8.60
C GLU A 132 7.33 -27.68 8.14
N LEU A 133 6.88 -28.18 6.98
CA LEU A 133 5.49 -28.01 6.52
C LEU A 133 4.51 -28.66 7.49
N GLN A 134 4.74 -29.92 7.87
CA GLN A 134 3.90 -30.63 8.85
C GLN A 134 3.90 -29.94 10.21
N THR A 135 5.04 -29.40 10.64
CA THR A 135 5.15 -28.65 11.89
C THR A 135 4.35 -27.35 11.82
N LEU A 136 4.42 -26.63 10.70
CA LEU A 136 3.63 -25.43 10.48
C LEU A 136 2.13 -25.72 10.54
N ASP A 137 1.66 -26.79 9.88
CA ASP A 137 0.27 -27.23 9.97
C ASP A 137 -0.15 -27.52 11.41
N ALA A 138 0.69 -28.24 12.17
CA ALA A 138 0.41 -28.54 13.57
C ALA A 138 0.32 -27.29 14.45
N LEU A 139 1.17 -26.28 14.20
CA LEU A 139 1.13 -24.99 14.91
C LEU A 139 -0.16 -24.24 14.58
N ILE A 140 -0.52 -24.15 13.30
CA ILE A 140 -1.72 -23.45 12.85
C ILE A 140 -2.99 -24.12 13.37
N LEU A 141 -3.10 -25.45 13.29
CA LEU A 141 -4.24 -26.21 13.80
C LEU A 141 -4.45 -26.01 15.31
N LYS A 142 -3.36 -25.84 16.07
CA LYS A 142 -3.41 -25.69 17.52
C LYS A 142 -3.66 -24.25 17.97
N HIS A 143 -3.11 -23.28 17.25
CA HIS A 143 -3.03 -21.89 17.71
C HIS A 143 -3.72 -20.89 16.81
N ASN A 144 -4.20 -21.26 15.62
CA ASN A 144 -4.67 -20.35 14.56
C ASN A 144 -3.68 -19.22 14.20
N LYS A 145 -2.43 -19.37 14.61
CA LYS A 145 -1.34 -18.45 14.29
C LYS A 145 0.01 -19.12 14.43
N ALA A 146 0.98 -18.72 13.61
CA ALA A 146 2.35 -19.20 13.69
C ALA A 146 3.32 -18.13 13.23
N LEU A 147 4.57 -18.23 13.69
CA LEU A 147 5.67 -17.36 13.33
C LEU A 147 6.82 -18.21 12.81
N ILE A 148 7.39 -17.84 11.67
CA ILE A 148 8.51 -18.55 11.04
C ILE A 148 9.74 -17.66 11.12
N GLY A 149 10.71 -18.09 11.91
CA GLY A 149 11.95 -17.37 12.15
C GLY A 149 13.16 -18.10 11.58
N GLY A 150 14.15 -17.36 11.08
CA GLY A 150 15.38 -17.96 10.56
C GLY A 150 16.28 -16.95 9.86
N LEU A 151 17.48 -17.38 9.46
CA LEU A 151 18.48 -16.55 8.80
C LEU A 151 18.02 -16.01 7.43
N SER A 152 18.70 -14.98 6.93
CA SER A 152 18.40 -14.37 5.63
C SER A 152 18.74 -15.32 4.48
N GLY A 153 17.78 -15.63 3.62
CA GLY A 153 18.00 -16.53 2.47
C GLY A 153 17.87 -18.04 2.80
N VAL A 154 17.41 -18.40 4.00
CA VAL A 154 17.21 -19.80 4.42
C VAL A 154 15.96 -20.47 3.81
N GLY A 155 15.11 -19.70 3.11
CA GLY A 155 13.91 -20.21 2.42
C GLY A 155 12.58 -20.00 3.15
N LYS A 156 12.47 -19.05 4.08
CA LYS A 156 11.21 -18.76 4.83
C LYS A 156 10.02 -18.44 3.91
N THR A 157 10.19 -17.46 3.02
CA THR A 157 9.18 -17.09 2.02
C THR A 157 8.83 -18.27 1.11
N THR A 158 9.81 -19.09 0.75
CA THR A 158 9.61 -20.29 -0.08
C THR A 158 8.79 -21.35 0.66
N LEU A 159 9.09 -21.62 1.93
CA LEU A 159 8.30 -22.51 2.80
C LEU A 159 6.85 -22.03 2.90
N LEU A 160 6.65 -20.75 3.17
CA LEU A 160 5.32 -20.16 3.26
C LEU A 160 4.53 -20.28 1.96
N ARG A 161 5.14 -19.99 0.81
CA ARG A 161 4.48 -20.15 -0.49
C ARG A 161 4.05 -21.59 -0.74
N ALA A 162 4.93 -22.55 -0.47
CA ALA A 162 4.61 -23.97 -0.59
C ALA A 162 3.46 -24.41 0.35
N TRP A 163 3.43 -23.89 1.58
CA TRP A 163 2.36 -24.16 2.54
C TRP A 163 1.02 -23.53 2.12
N VAL A 164 1.05 -22.29 1.62
CA VAL A 164 -0.10 -21.54 1.12
C VAL A 164 -0.75 -22.22 -0.09
N ASP A 165 0.06 -22.78 -0.99
CA ASP A 165 -0.42 -23.51 -2.16
C ASP A 165 -1.30 -24.73 -1.79
N GLY A 166 -1.11 -25.29 -0.58
CA GLY A 166 -1.92 -26.39 -0.05
C GLY A 166 -3.22 -25.97 0.64
N GLN A 167 -3.50 -24.67 0.77
CA GLN A 167 -4.66 -24.18 1.52
C GLN A 167 -5.94 -24.17 0.68
N SER A 168 -7.06 -24.57 1.28
CA SER A 168 -8.37 -24.59 0.63
C SER A 168 -9.13 -23.26 0.75
N VAL A 169 -8.68 -22.37 1.62
CA VAL A 169 -9.25 -21.03 1.85
C VAL A 169 -8.45 -19.95 1.11
N PRO A 170 -9.06 -18.79 0.80
CA PRO A 170 -8.33 -17.68 0.22
C PRO A 170 -7.14 -17.27 1.07
N VAL A 171 -5.98 -17.07 0.43
CA VAL A 171 -4.79 -16.55 1.08
C VAL A 171 -4.53 -15.11 0.64
N ARG A 172 -4.26 -14.25 1.61
CA ARG A 172 -3.90 -12.84 1.43
C ARG A 172 -2.49 -12.62 1.94
N TRP A 173 -1.67 -11.96 1.14
CA TRP A 173 -0.24 -11.86 1.40
C TRP A 173 0.19 -10.39 1.47
N ALA A 174 0.89 -10.02 2.55
CA ALA A 174 1.53 -8.72 2.69
C ALA A 174 3.04 -8.91 2.88
N THR A 175 3.86 -8.10 2.20
CA THR A 175 5.32 -8.14 2.35
C THR A 175 5.79 -6.82 2.95
N LEU A 176 6.28 -6.86 4.19
CA LEU A 176 6.67 -5.64 4.88
C LEU A 176 7.96 -5.04 4.30
N ASN A 177 8.02 -3.71 4.37
CA ASN A 177 9.19 -2.92 4.02
C ASN A 177 9.44 -1.83 5.09
N GLU A 178 10.49 -1.03 4.90
CA GLU A 178 10.93 -0.06 5.92
C GLU A 178 9.90 1.07 6.16
N LEU A 179 8.87 1.19 5.32
CA LEU A 179 7.84 2.24 5.37
C LEU A 179 6.44 1.66 5.62
N SER A 180 6.32 0.36 5.88
CA SER A 180 5.03 -0.31 6.09
C SER A 180 4.35 0.15 7.39
N ASP A 181 3.03 0.30 7.32
CA ASP A 181 2.11 0.56 8.43
C ASP A 181 0.84 -0.33 8.30
N PRO A 182 -0.09 -0.31 9.27
CA PRO A 182 -1.31 -1.12 9.22
C PRO A 182 -2.14 -0.94 7.94
N ALA A 183 -2.22 0.29 7.42
CA ALA A 183 -2.98 0.58 6.20
C ALA A 183 -2.32 -0.05 4.96
N SER A 184 -0.99 -0.03 4.87
CA SER A 184 -0.27 -0.71 3.78
C SER A 184 -0.47 -2.23 3.79
N ILE A 185 -0.54 -2.86 4.97
CA ILE A 185 -0.81 -4.30 5.10
C ILE A 185 -2.22 -4.63 4.59
N MET A 186 -3.21 -3.81 4.97
CA MET A 186 -4.58 -3.98 4.49
C MET A 186 -4.68 -3.81 2.96
N ALA A 187 -3.94 -2.86 2.39
CA ALA A 187 -3.89 -2.65 0.94
C ALA A 187 -3.28 -3.86 0.20
N ASP A 188 -2.19 -4.45 0.73
CA ASP A 188 -1.59 -5.65 0.16
C ASP A 188 -2.55 -6.86 0.22
N TRP A 189 -3.29 -7.00 1.32
CA TRP A 189 -4.25 -8.10 1.49
C TRP A 189 -5.52 -7.97 0.64
N MET A 190 -5.90 -6.74 0.28
CA MET A 190 -7.15 -6.44 -0.42
C MET A 190 -6.93 -5.42 -1.54
N PRO A 191 -6.13 -5.75 -2.56
CA PRO A 191 -5.76 -4.82 -3.62
C PRO A 191 -6.96 -4.36 -4.46
N ASP A 192 -8.02 -5.17 -4.51
CA ASP A 192 -9.25 -4.86 -5.27
C ASP A 192 -10.30 -4.07 -4.48
N GLU A 193 -10.10 -3.87 -3.17
CA GLU A 193 -11.06 -3.12 -2.36
C GLU A 193 -10.90 -1.62 -2.62
N LYS A 194 -12.00 -1.02 -3.10
CA LYS A 194 -12.04 0.38 -3.52
C LYS A 194 -11.88 1.40 -2.38
N ALA A 195 -12.29 1.04 -1.16
CA ALA A 195 -12.22 1.92 0.00
C ALA A 195 -11.94 1.11 1.26
N LEU A 196 -10.70 1.19 1.74
CA LEU A 196 -10.25 0.56 2.97
C LEU A 196 -10.39 1.52 4.16
N PRO A 197 -10.88 1.04 5.31
CA PRO A 197 -10.90 1.86 6.52
C PRO A 197 -9.46 2.12 7.01
N LYS A 198 -9.27 3.24 7.72
CA LYS A 198 -7.99 3.62 8.33
C LYS A 198 -8.00 3.47 9.86
N ASP A 199 -9.18 3.32 10.48
CA ASP A 199 -9.31 2.93 11.88
C ASP A 199 -8.94 1.45 12.08
N LEU A 200 -8.11 1.14 13.09
CA LEU A 200 -7.58 -0.22 13.32
C LEU A 200 -8.69 -1.25 13.58
N GLU A 201 -9.68 -0.92 14.40
CA GLU A 201 -10.75 -1.87 14.73
C GLU A 201 -11.70 -2.02 13.53
N ALA A 202 -11.90 -0.96 12.75
CA ALA A 202 -12.62 -1.04 11.49
C ALA A 202 -11.85 -1.88 10.45
N MET A 203 -10.51 -1.84 10.41
CA MET A 203 -9.71 -2.73 9.56
C MET A 203 -9.90 -4.20 9.95
N VAL A 204 -9.87 -4.50 11.25
CA VAL A 204 -10.10 -5.86 11.78
C VAL A 204 -11.47 -6.38 11.38
N GLU A 205 -12.52 -5.58 11.58
CA GLU A 205 -13.88 -5.94 11.16
C GLU A 205 -13.98 -6.13 9.66
N HIS A 206 -13.48 -5.16 8.89
CA HIS A 206 -13.54 -5.19 7.44
C HIS A 206 -12.88 -6.44 6.87
N ALA A 207 -11.74 -6.86 7.44
CA ALA A 207 -11.07 -8.07 7.03
C ALA A 207 -11.80 -9.34 7.45
N ALA A 208 -12.37 -9.37 8.65
CA ALA A 208 -13.14 -10.50 9.15
C ALA A 208 -14.44 -10.72 8.36
N ASP A 209 -15.11 -9.64 7.93
CA ASP A 209 -16.36 -9.68 7.16
C ASP A 209 -16.21 -10.31 5.77
N GLN A 210 -14.97 -10.43 5.27
CA GLN A 210 -14.69 -11.13 4.02
C GLN A 210 -14.74 -12.66 4.15
N GLY A 211 -14.95 -13.17 5.37
CA GLY A 211 -14.98 -14.59 5.67
C GLY A 211 -13.61 -15.17 6.04
N PRO A 212 -13.54 -16.50 6.25
CA PRO A 212 -12.31 -17.18 6.65
C PRO A 212 -11.22 -17.06 5.57
N SER A 213 -10.04 -16.59 5.98
CA SER A 213 -8.87 -16.48 5.12
C SER A 213 -7.59 -16.75 5.89
N VAL A 214 -6.52 -17.09 5.16
CA VAL A 214 -5.17 -17.11 5.70
C VAL A 214 -4.51 -15.78 5.39
N LEU A 215 -4.07 -15.09 6.44
CA LEU A 215 -3.41 -13.79 6.36
C LEU A 215 -1.91 -13.98 6.60
N VAL A 216 -1.11 -13.73 5.57
CA VAL A 216 0.35 -13.85 5.64
C VAL A 216 0.99 -12.46 5.73
N VAL A 217 1.94 -12.31 6.64
CA VAL A 217 2.84 -11.15 6.73
C VAL A 217 4.29 -11.64 6.64
N ASP A 218 4.94 -11.36 5.52
CA ASP A 218 6.35 -11.69 5.28
C ASP A 218 7.27 -10.51 5.59
N ASP A 219 8.55 -10.81 5.81
CA ASP A 219 9.61 -9.85 6.16
C ASP A 219 9.33 -9.01 7.41
N LEU A 220 8.75 -9.62 8.47
CA LEU A 220 8.39 -8.95 9.73
C LEU A 220 9.51 -8.09 10.33
N HIS A 221 10.76 -8.52 10.20
CA HIS A 221 11.96 -7.79 10.64
C HIS A 221 12.19 -6.43 9.96
N ARG A 222 11.43 -6.09 8.91
CA ARG A 222 11.46 -4.77 8.25
C ARG A 222 10.43 -3.80 8.82
N LEU A 223 9.50 -4.28 9.65
CA LEU A 223 8.49 -3.45 10.31
C LEU A 223 9.18 -2.32 11.07
N PRO A 224 8.87 -1.04 10.78
CA PRO A 224 9.43 0.07 11.54
C PRO A 224 8.86 0.07 12.97
N GLN A 225 9.73 0.29 13.95
CA GLN A 225 9.38 0.42 15.38
C GLN A 225 8.21 1.38 15.61
N ARG A 226 8.17 2.47 14.82
CA ARG A 226 7.10 3.47 14.82
C ARG A 226 5.68 2.91 14.72
N HIS A 227 5.51 1.77 14.03
CA HIS A 227 4.22 1.16 13.73
C HIS A 227 4.04 -0.23 14.34
N GLU A 228 5.00 -0.71 15.15
CA GLU A 228 4.92 -2.03 15.80
C GLU A 228 3.64 -2.21 16.61
N ASP A 229 3.27 -1.21 17.42
CA ASP A 229 2.08 -1.25 18.26
C ASP A 229 0.79 -1.40 17.43
N GLY A 230 0.64 -0.58 16.38
CA GLY A 230 -0.55 -0.61 15.52
C GLY A 230 -0.65 -1.90 14.71
N VAL A 231 0.46 -2.43 14.22
CA VAL A 231 0.49 -3.70 13.48
C VAL A 231 0.23 -4.88 14.41
N SER A 232 0.77 -4.89 15.63
CA SER A 232 0.48 -5.92 16.64
C SER A 232 -1.01 -5.94 16.97
N GLN A 233 -1.62 -4.78 17.22
CA GLN A 233 -3.06 -4.66 17.50
C GLN A 233 -3.93 -5.15 16.34
N LEU A 234 -3.58 -4.81 15.09
CA LEU A 234 -4.27 -5.31 13.91
C LEU A 234 -4.23 -6.84 13.85
N LEU A 235 -3.05 -7.43 13.97
CA LEU A 235 -2.84 -8.88 13.84
C LEU A 235 -3.49 -9.66 14.99
N GLU A 236 -3.42 -9.14 16.22
CA GLU A 236 -4.09 -9.72 17.38
C GLU A 236 -5.62 -9.65 17.23
N GLY A 237 -6.17 -8.51 16.82
CA GLY A 237 -7.60 -8.36 16.60
C GLY A 237 -8.13 -9.31 15.52
N LEU A 238 -7.38 -9.54 14.44
CA LEU A 238 -7.74 -10.51 13.40
C LEU A 238 -7.74 -11.94 13.94
N HIS A 239 -6.74 -12.28 14.76
CA HIS A 239 -6.67 -13.57 15.41
C HIS A 239 -7.84 -13.81 16.38
N GLU A 240 -8.25 -12.79 17.15
CA GLU A 240 -9.44 -12.84 18.02
C GLU A 240 -10.74 -13.08 17.23
N ARG A 241 -10.80 -12.57 15.99
CA ARG A 241 -11.88 -12.83 15.02
C ARG A 241 -11.73 -14.16 14.27
N GLN A 242 -10.92 -15.09 14.77
CA GLN A 242 -10.71 -16.45 14.23
C GLN A 242 -10.09 -16.48 12.82
N GLN A 243 -9.43 -15.40 12.38
CA GLN A 243 -8.61 -15.45 11.17
C GLN A 243 -7.31 -16.20 11.45
N VAL A 244 -6.82 -16.94 10.45
CA VAL A 244 -5.52 -17.60 10.54
C VAL A 244 -4.45 -16.59 10.15
N VAL A 245 -3.50 -16.33 11.05
CA VAL A 245 -2.43 -15.33 10.81
C VAL A 245 -1.06 -15.99 10.86
N VAL A 246 -0.28 -15.85 9.78
CA VAL A 246 1.07 -16.43 9.69
C VAL A 246 2.09 -15.35 9.42
N LEU A 247 3.11 -15.30 10.26
CA LEU A 247 4.17 -14.30 10.19
C LEU A 247 5.48 -14.95 9.77
N ALA A 248 6.31 -14.27 9.00
CA ALA A 248 7.69 -14.69 8.74
C ALA A 248 8.68 -13.53 8.89
N GLY A 249 9.83 -13.81 9.49
CA GLY A 249 10.83 -12.78 9.77
C GLY A 249 12.23 -13.31 10.04
N ARG A 250 13.21 -12.40 10.06
CA ARG A 250 14.58 -12.71 10.49
C ARG A 250 14.65 -12.65 12.02
N LEU A 251 15.40 -13.56 12.63
CA LEU A 251 15.71 -13.51 14.06
C LEU A 251 16.83 -12.48 14.36
N PRO A 252 16.81 -11.81 15.53
CA PRO A 252 15.71 -11.77 16.49
C PRO A 252 14.49 -11.03 15.91
N LEU A 253 13.30 -11.44 16.34
CA LEU A 253 12.02 -10.86 15.94
C LEU A 253 11.68 -9.68 16.87
N PRO A 254 10.81 -8.74 16.45
CA PRO A 254 10.37 -7.66 17.34
C PRO A 254 9.68 -8.24 18.58
N ASP A 255 9.97 -7.66 19.75
CA ASP A 255 9.58 -8.20 21.07
C ASP A 255 8.07 -8.40 21.24
N ARG A 256 7.25 -7.65 20.49
CA ARG A 256 5.78 -7.75 20.55
C ARG A 256 5.21 -9.07 19.99
N PHE A 257 5.97 -9.82 19.21
CA PHE A 257 5.49 -11.02 18.52
C PHE A 257 5.97 -12.30 19.21
N ASP A 258 5.48 -12.56 20.43
CA ASP A 258 5.68 -13.82 21.14
C ASP A 258 4.67 -14.89 20.69
N TRP A 259 4.82 -15.35 19.45
CA TRP A 259 3.94 -16.32 18.81
C TRP A 259 4.62 -17.70 18.71
N PRO A 260 3.85 -18.79 18.52
CA PRO A 260 4.43 -20.12 18.32
C PRO A 260 5.43 -20.12 17.15
N LEU A 261 6.71 -20.33 17.48
CA LEU A 261 7.83 -20.17 16.56
C LEU A 261 8.24 -21.49 15.91
N LEU A 262 8.21 -21.54 14.58
CA LEU A 262 8.93 -22.52 13.77
C LEU A 262 10.30 -21.93 13.41
N HIS A 263 11.37 -22.50 13.95
CA HIS A 263 12.73 -22.10 13.63
C HIS A 263 13.22 -22.81 12.37
N LEU A 264 13.38 -22.08 11.26
CA LEU A 264 13.85 -22.60 9.99
C LEU A 264 15.39 -22.51 9.89
N GLY A 265 16.04 -23.66 9.88
CA GLY A 265 17.49 -23.82 9.68
C GLY A 265 17.87 -24.09 8.23
N ASN A 266 19.17 -24.30 7.95
CA ASN A 266 19.65 -24.69 6.62
C ASN A 266 19.08 -26.06 6.20
N LEU A 267 19.13 -26.37 4.89
CA LEU A 267 18.73 -27.70 4.40
C LEU A 267 19.81 -28.72 4.76
N ALA A 268 19.41 -29.97 4.99
CA ALA A 268 20.37 -31.06 5.08
C ALA A 268 21.13 -31.15 3.73
N PRO A 269 22.47 -31.41 3.71
CA PRO A 269 23.24 -31.44 2.47
C PRO A 269 22.67 -32.41 1.41
N ASN A 270 22.07 -33.51 1.86
CA ASN A 270 21.43 -34.49 0.97
C ASN A 270 20.20 -33.92 0.25
N ASP A 271 19.45 -33.04 0.88
CA ASP A 271 18.32 -32.37 0.27
C ASP A 271 18.77 -31.16 -0.55
N ALA A 272 19.71 -30.39 0.00
CA ALA A 272 20.25 -29.18 -0.60
C ALA A 272 20.90 -29.44 -1.98
N LYS A 273 21.49 -30.63 -2.18
CA LYS A 273 22.08 -31.03 -3.47
C LYS A 273 21.06 -31.06 -4.62
N HIS A 274 19.77 -31.23 -4.31
CA HIS A 274 18.69 -31.26 -5.30
C HIS A 274 18.29 -29.87 -5.79
N LEU A 275 18.78 -28.79 -5.16
CA LEU A 275 18.68 -27.43 -5.71
C LEU A 275 19.62 -27.22 -6.90
N LEU A 276 20.70 -28.02 -7.00
CA LEU A 276 21.64 -27.99 -8.10
C LEU A 276 21.14 -28.82 -9.27
N GLY A 277 21.57 -28.46 -10.48
CA GLY A 277 21.19 -29.15 -11.71
C GLY A 277 21.62 -30.61 -11.76
N GLU A 278 20.76 -31.47 -12.32
CA GLU A 278 21.03 -32.91 -12.50
C GLU A 278 22.22 -33.18 -13.43
N HIS A 279 22.61 -32.20 -14.25
CA HIS A 279 23.76 -32.27 -15.15
C HIS A 279 25.11 -32.33 -14.41
N LEU A 280 25.15 -31.88 -13.16
CA LEU A 280 26.34 -31.99 -12.32
C LEU A 280 26.47 -33.40 -11.74
N GLU A 281 27.71 -33.90 -11.65
CA GLU A 281 28.00 -35.15 -10.96
C GLU A 281 27.53 -35.09 -9.50
N ASP A 282 26.97 -36.19 -8.99
CA ASP A 282 26.40 -36.23 -7.63
C ASP A 282 27.45 -35.88 -6.56
N ASP A 283 28.70 -36.31 -6.74
CA ASP A 283 29.82 -35.98 -5.86
C ASP A 283 30.12 -34.48 -5.82
N LEU A 284 30.02 -33.79 -6.96
CA LEU A 284 30.19 -32.34 -7.02
C LEU A 284 29.00 -31.64 -6.34
N ARG A 285 27.76 -32.08 -6.61
CA ARG A 285 26.56 -31.51 -5.96
C ARG A 285 26.62 -31.65 -4.45
N GLN A 286 27.02 -32.82 -3.96
CA GLN A 286 27.20 -33.08 -2.53
C GLN A 286 28.31 -32.22 -1.93
N ARG A 287 29.40 -31.99 -2.66
CA ARG A 287 30.51 -31.14 -2.21
C ARG A 287 30.09 -29.67 -2.11
N VAL A 288 29.39 -29.15 -3.11
CA VAL A 288 28.85 -27.78 -3.11
C VAL A 288 27.85 -27.60 -1.98
N ALA A 289 26.89 -28.53 -1.82
CA ALA A 289 25.90 -28.51 -0.75
C ALA A 289 26.54 -28.49 0.65
N LYS A 290 27.61 -29.27 0.87
CA LYS A 290 28.37 -29.28 2.13
C LYS A 290 29.18 -28.00 2.33
N ALA A 291 29.85 -27.49 1.29
CA ALA A 291 30.68 -26.29 1.39
C ALA A 291 29.86 -25.04 1.71
N LEU A 292 28.62 -24.97 1.20
CA LEU A 292 27.68 -23.87 1.45
C LEU A 292 26.73 -24.14 2.62
N ASP A 293 27.04 -25.16 3.43
CA ASP A 293 26.28 -25.56 4.63
C ASP A 293 24.76 -25.74 4.38
N GLY A 294 24.38 -26.19 3.18
CA GLY A 294 22.98 -26.37 2.79
C GLY A 294 22.15 -25.08 2.73
N HIS A 295 22.78 -23.91 2.70
CA HIS A 295 22.07 -22.62 2.67
C HIS A 295 21.43 -22.35 1.30
N PRO A 296 20.09 -22.32 1.17
CA PRO A 296 19.41 -22.30 -0.14
C PRO A 296 19.79 -21.11 -1.03
N MET A 297 19.80 -19.89 -0.47
CA MET A 297 20.20 -18.72 -1.25
C MET A 297 21.69 -18.76 -1.64
N ALA A 298 22.56 -19.35 -0.83
CA ALA A 298 23.98 -19.42 -1.16
C ALA A 298 24.21 -20.41 -2.32
N ILE A 299 23.48 -21.54 -2.29
CA ILE A 299 23.45 -22.50 -3.39
C ILE A 299 22.88 -21.86 -4.66
N ASN A 300 21.82 -21.05 -4.54
CA ASN A 300 21.25 -20.33 -5.68
C ASN A 300 22.20 -19.30 -6.32
N LEU A 301 23.17 -18.80 -5.55
CA LEU A 301 24.20 -17.89 -6.02
C LEU A 301 25.36 -18.64 -6.70
N TYR A 302 25.58 -19.93 -6.40
CA TYR A 302 26.70 -20.70 -6.95
C TYR A 302 26.65 -20.81 -8.48
N ARG A 303 27.82 -20.62 -9.12
CA ARG A 303 28.03 -20.93 -10.54
C ARG A 303 29.13 -21.96 -10.73
N GLU A 304 28.96 -22.77 -11.76
CA GLU A 304 29.94 -23.80 -12.12
C GLU A 304 31.32 -23.19 -12.40
N GLY A 305 32.34 -23.81 -11.79
CA GLY A 305 33.73 -23.36 -11.92
C GLY A 305 34.15 -22.27 -10.93
N GLU A 306 33.23 -21.71 -10.15
CA GLU A 306 33.58 -20.76 -9.09
C GLU A 306 34.22 -21.46 -7.88
N PRO A 307 35.17 -20.80 -7.20
CA PRO A 307 35.78 -21.34 -5.99
C PRO A 307 34.73 -21.46 -4.90
N LEU A 308 34.71 -22.63 -4.24
CA LEU A 308 33.91 -22.86 -3.05
C LEU A 308 34.66 -22.33 -1.82
N PRO A 309 33.92 -21.79 -0.82
CA PRO A 309 34.53 -21.40 0.44
C PRO A 309 35.17 -22.60 1.15
N GLU A 310 36.19 -22.35 1.98
CA GLU A 310 36.72 -23.39 2.85
C GLU A 310 35.65 -23.81 3.87
N ALA A 311 35.65 -25.08 4.27
CA ALA A 311 34.65 -25.60 5.20
C ALA A 311 34.69 -24.78 6.51
N SER A 312 33.55 -24.19 6.89
CA SER A 312 33.34 -23.28 8.03
C SER A 312 33.59 -21.78 7.78
N GLU A 313 33.95 -21.35 6.56
CA GLU A 313 33.93 -19.92 6.23
C GLU A 313 32.51 -19.36 6.20
N ASP A 314 32.35 -18.12 6.67
CA ASP A 314 31.06 -17.43 6.67
C ASP A 314 30.58 -17.20 5.22
N ILE A 315 29.31 -17.52 4.95
CA ILE A 315 28.62 -17.26 3.67
C ILE A 315 28.79 -15.79 3.23
N GLN A 316 28.93 -14.85 4.17
CA GLN A 316 29.23 -13.46 3.86
C GLN A 316 30.56 -13.28 3.12
N VAL A 317 31.59 -14.08 3.43
CA VAL A 317 32.90 -14.06 2.75
C VAL A 317 32.74 -14.53 1.31
N PHE A 318 31.99 -15.62 1.09
CA PHE A 318 31.66 -16.12 -0.26
C PHE A 318 30.94 -15.05 -1.09
N VAL A 319 29.93 -14.37 -0.52
CA VAL A 319 29.24 -13.27 -1.20
C VAL A 319 30.21 -12.13 -1.55
N LYS A 320 31.06 -11.73 -0.59
CA LYS A 320 32.04 -10.64 -0.79
C LYS A 320 33.07 -10.96 -1.87
N GLN A 321 33.67 -12.14 -1.81
CA GLN A 321 34.87 -12.47 -2.58
C GLN A 321 34.56 -13.12 -3.93
N THR A 322 33.46 -13.84 -4.05
CA THR A 322 33.14 -14.62 -5.25
C THR A 322 32.02 -13.95 -6.06
N MET A 323 30.92 -13.55 -5.40
CA MET A 323 29.75 -13.04 -6.12
C MET A 323 29.88 -11.57 -6.55
N LEU A 324 30.35 -10.70 -5.65
CA LEU A 324 30.44 -9.26 -5.92
C LEU A 324 31.63 -8.90 -6.81
N ASN A 325 32.75 -9.61 -6.69
CA ASN A 325 33.97 -9.32 -7.47
C ASN A 325 33.80 -9.57 -8.97
N GLY A 326 32.86 -10.41 -9.37
CA GLY A 326 32.59 -10.65 -10.78
C GLY A 326 31.82 -9.52 -11.46
N LEU A 327 31.20 -8.59 -10.72
CA LEU A 327 30.36 -7.52 -11.28
C LEU A 327 31.20 -6.50 -12.06
N THR A 328 30.62 -5.94 -13.12
CA THR A 328 31.19 -4.75 -13.76
C THR A 328 31.16 -3.56 -12.79
N ASN A 329 31.99 -2.53 -13.04
CA ASN A 329 31.96 -1.30 -12.25
C ASN A 329 30.57 -0.64 -12.26
N GLU A 330 29.87 -0.73 -13.41
CA GLU A 330 28.50 -0.24 -13.58
C GLU A 330 27.48 -1.10 -12.82
N GLY A 331 27.64 -2.43 -12.85
CA GLY A 331 26.85 -3.36 -12.06
C GLY A 331 26.99 -3.11 -10.55
N LEU A 332 28.22 -2.87 -10.09
CA LEU A 332 28.50 -2.56 -8.68
C LEU A 332 27.95 -1.18 -8.26
N ASP A 333 28.07 -0.16 -9.11
CA ASP A 333 27.49 1.17 -8.85
C ASP A 333 25.95 1.14 -8.84
N GLY A 334 25.35 0.35 -9.72
CA GLY A 334 23.91 0.08 -9.71
C GLY A 334 23.48 -0.63 -8.43
N LEU A 335 24.20 -1.68 -8.02
CA LEU A 335 23.94 -2.39 -6.77
C LEU A 335 24.03 -1.43 -5.56
N ASP A 336 25.08 -0.61 -5.49
CA ASP A 336 25.26 0.41 -4.45
C ASP A 336 24.07 1.36 -4.34
N THR A 337 23.49 1.72 -5.48
CA THR A 337 22.31 2.59 -5.52
C THR A 337 21.07 1.86 -5.00
N MET A 338 20.88 0.60 -5.41
CA MET A 338 19.70 -0.20 -5.08
C MET A 338 19.66 -0.69 -3.61
N VAL A 339 20.80 -0.79 -2.92
CA VAL A 339 20.81 -1.18 -1.49
C VAL A 339 20.22 -0.11 -0.55
N LEU A 340 19.97 1.10 -1.06
CA LEU A 340 19.28 2.16 -0.33
C LEU A 340 17.76 2.12 -0.46
N PHE A 341 17.20 1.17 -1.21
CA PHE A 341 15.76 1.09 -1.42
C PHE A 341 15.02 0.75 -0.12
N PRO A 342 14.15 1.65 0.39
CA PRO A 342 13.39 1.38 1.61
C PRO A 342 12.24 0.39 1.36
N ARG A 343 11.87 0.15 0.10
CA ARG A 343 10.87 -0.82 -0.39
C ARG A 343 11.22 -1.30 -1.79
N ALA A 344 10.56 -2.34 -2.29
CA ALA A 344 10.65 -2.69 -3.70
C ALA A 344 10.11 -1.54 -4.57
N LEU A 345 10.73 -1.34 -5.73
CA LEU A 345 10.40 -0.22 -6.63
C LEU A 345 10.17 -0.71 -8.05
N PRO A 346 9.30 -0.04 -8.82
CA PRO A 346 9.08 -0.42 -10.21
C PRO A 346 10.38 -0.33 -11.00
N SER A 347 10.74 -1.44 -11.62
CA SER A 347 12.00 -1.63 -12.34
C SER A 347 12.26 -0.57 -13.42
N GLU A 348 11.20 -0.03 -14.04
CA GLU A 348 11.28 1.00 -15.09
C GLU A 348 11.76 2.37 -14.60
N VAL A 349 11.51 2.71 -13.33
CA VAL A 349 11.83 4.03 -12.75
C VAL A 349 12.87 3.95 -11.64
N ALA A 350 13.26 2.75 -11.21
CA ALA A 350 14.24 2.55 -10.15
C ALA A 350 15.61 3.15 -10.55
N PRO A 351 16.28 3.90 -9.66
CA PRO A 351 17.62 4.38 -9.95
C PRO A 351 18.59 3.19 -10.06
N GLY A 352 19.44 3.20 -11.08
CA GLY A 352 20.29 2.06 -11.42
C GLY A 352 19.63 1.02 -12.35
N VAL A 353 18.50 1.35 -12.99
CA VAL A 353 17.78 0.47 -13.96
C VAL A 353 18.70 -0.19 -15.01
N GLN A 354 19.78 0.48 -15.42
CA GLN A 354 20.72 -0.03 -16.41
C GLN A 354 21.46 -1.30 -15.93
N SER A 355 21.60 -1.47 -14.61
CA SER A 355 22.29 -2.62 -14.00
C SER A 355 21.35 -3.78 -13.67
N ILE A 356 20.04 -3.65 -13.85
CA ILE A 356 19.05 -4.69 -13.50
C ILE A 356 19.35 -6.02 -14.20
N GLU A 357 19.76 -5.96 -15.48
CA GLU A 357 20.08 -7.15 -16.25
C GLU A 357 21.21 -7.97 -15.63
N GLU A 358 22.37 -7.34 -15.42
CA GLU A 358 23.54 -8.01 -14.85
C GLU A 358 23.26 -8.55 -13.44
N LEU A 359 22.54 -7.77 -12.62
CA LEU A 359 22.23 -8.15 -11.24
C LEU A 359 21.21 -9.30 -11.17
N ASP A 360 20.21 -9.32 -12.05
CA ASP A 360 19.20 -10.39 -12.11
C ASP A 360 19.79 -11.70 -12.65
N GLU A 361 20.66 -11.65 -13.67
CA GLU A 361 21.38 -12.82 -14.18
C GLU A 361 22.20 -13.53 -13.08
N ARG A 362 22.66 -12.76 -12.09
CA ARG A 362 23.45 -13.23 -10.95
C ARG A 362 22.65 -13.54 -9.68
N ALA A 363 21.31 -13.54 -9.72
CA ALA A 363 20.44 -13.80 -8.55
C ALA A 363 20.62 -12.78 -7.41
N LEU A 364 21.07 -11.56 -7.72
CA LEU A 364 21.27 -10.53 -6.70
C LEU A 364 19.98 -9.75 -6.40
N LEU A 365 18.98 -9.86 -7.27
CA LEU A 365 17.70 -9.17 -7.16
C LEU A 365 16.58 -10.11 -6.68
N ARG A 366 15.59 -9.52 -6.02
CA ARG A 366 14.32 -10.11 -5.62
C ARG A 366 13.20 -9.33 -6.32
N TRP A 367 12.22 -10.06 -6.83
CA TRP A 367 11.10 -9.50 -7.58
C TRP A 367 9.78 -9.69 -6.82
N SER A 368 8.87 -8.73 -7.00
CA SER A 368 7.46 -8.89 -6.63
C SER A 368 6.81 -10.04 -7.42
N ALA A 369 5.63 -10.48 -6.97
CA ALA A 369 4.95 -11.61 -7.59
C ALA A 369 4.47 -11.35 -9.03
N ASP A 370 4.22 -10.09 -9.39
CA ASP A 370 3.91 -9.65 -10.76
C ASP A 370 5.16 -9.44 -11.64
N GLY A 371 6.36 -9.52 -11.05
CA GLY A 371 7.63 -9.34 -11.75
C GLY A 371 7.94 -7.90 -12.16
N LEU A 372 7.23 -6.90 -11.62
CA LEU A 372 7.39 -5.50 -12.01
C LEU A 372 8.28 -4.70 -11.05
N ASP A 373 8.15 -4.98 -9.75
CA ASP A 373 8.92 -4.31 -8.71
C ASP A 373 10.14 -5.13 -8.31
N VAL A 374 11.23 -4.41 -8.03
CA VAL A 374 12.54 -5.01 -7.77
C VAL A 374 13.19 -4.42 -6.52
N GLU A 375 13.89 -5.27 -5.79
CA GLU A 375 14.79 -4.87 -4.72
C GLU A 375 16.02 -5.78 -4.66
N VAL A 376 17.07 -5.34 -3.96
CA VAL A 376 18.24 -6.22 -3.70
C VAL A 376 17.84 -7.28 -2.67
N GLN A 377 18.22 -8.54 -2.93
CA GLN A 377 18.08 -9.65 -1.99
C GLN A 377 18.62 -9.27 -0.61
N HIS A 378 17.89 -9.61 0.47
CA HIS A 378 18.25 -9.19 1.84
C HIS A 378 19.67 -9.61 2.26
N LEU A 379 20.10 -10.81 1.89
CA LEU A 379 21.47 -11.28 2.15
C LEU A 379 22.51 -10.37 1.49
N ILE A 380 22.33 -10.08 0.20
CA ILE A 380 23.23 -9.25 -0.60
C ILE A 380 23.22 -7.81 -0.08
N ARG A 381 22.05 -7.26 0.24
CA ARG A 381 21.89 -5.91 0.80
C ARG A 381 22.65 -5.75 2.11
N ASN A 382 22.50 -6.70 3.03
CA ASN A 382 23.17 -6.67 4.33
C ASN A 382 24.69 -6.73 4.17
N VAL A 383 25.19 -7.66 3.35
CA VAL A 383 26.63 -7.77 3.08
C VAL A 383 27.16 -6.48 2.46
N ARG A 384 26.50 -5.94 1.44
CA ARG A 384 26.98 -4.77 0.72
C ARG A 384 26.95 -3.50 1.56
N ARG A 385 25.90 -3.27 2.37
CA ARG A 385 25.82 -2.12 3.28
C ARG A 385 27.01 -2.04 4.25
N THR A 386 27.53 -3.18 4.73
CA THR A 386 28.72 -3.19 5.61
C THR A 386 30.02 -2.76 4.93
N MET A 387 30.04 -2.71 3.59
CA MET A 387 31.21 -2.33 2.80
C MET A 387 31.20 -0.85 2.40
N LEU A 388 30.12 -0.11 2.65
CA LEU A 388 29.99 1.29 2.27
C LEU A 388 30.47 2.18 3.41
N ASP A 389 31.38 3.11 3.12
CA ASP A 389 31.76 4.15 4.07
C ASP A 389 30.75 5.32 4.07
N GLN A 390 30.85 6.19 5.07
CA GLN A 390 29.91 7.31 5.21
C GLN A 390 29.95 8.25 3.99
N LYS A 391 31.13 8.48 3.41
CA LYS A 391 31.27 9.36 2.23
C LYS A 391 30.52 8.78 1.02
N ARG A 392 30.66 7.48 0.78
CA ARG A 392 29.96 6.77 -0.27
C ARG A 392 28.46 6.74 -0.01
N LEU A 393 28.02 6.51 1.23
CA LEU A 393 26.61 6.58 1.61
C LEU A 393 26.00 7.96 1.33
N THR A 394 26.67 9.05 1.74
CA THR A 394 26.23 10.41 1.44
C THR A 394 26.11 10.65 -0.07
N LEU A 395 27.09 10.21 -0.86
CA LEU A 395 27.03 10.32 -2.32
C LEU A 395 25.84 9.55 -2.93
N LEU A 396 25.56 8.34 -2.42
CA LEU A 396 24.45 7.52 -2.91
C LEU A 396 23.10 8.15 -2.54
N HIS A 397 22.95 8.67 -1.32
CA HIS A 397 21.77 9.44 -0.91
C HIS A 397 21.58 10.68 -1.79
N GLN A 398 22.65 11.41 -2.12
CA GLN A 398 22.57 12.55 -3.03
C GLN A 398 22.05 12.14 -4.41
N ARG A 399 22.63 11.11 -5.02
CA ARG A 399 22.21 10.63 -6.34
C ARG A 399 20.76 10.14 -6.35
N ALA A 400 20.34 9.46 -5.28
CA ALA A 400 18.97 9.01 -5.16
C ALA A 400 18.00 10.20 -4.96
N SER A 401 18.38 11.21 -4.19
CA SER A 401 17.61 12.46 -4.07
C SER A 401 17.45 13.14 -5.45
N ASP A 402 18.54 13.36 -6.18
CA ASP A 402 18.52 14.00 -7.50
C ASP A 402 17.70 13.21 -8.54
N HIS A 403 17.61 11.89 -8.37
CA HIS A 403 16.76 11.03 -9.20
C HIS A 403 15.28 11.27 -8.91
N TRP A 404 14.86 11.19 -7.64
CA TRP A 404 13.45 11.31 -7.26
C TRP A 404 12.90 12.74 -7.36
N GLU A 405 13.76 13.76 -7.35
CA GLU A 405 13.37 15.15 -7.61
C GLU A 405 12.70 15.32 -8.99
N LYS A 406 12.97 14.42 -9.94
CA LYS A 406 12.37 14.43 -11.28
C LYS A 406 10.99 13.79 -11.35
N HIS A 407 10.52 13.23 -10.23
CA HIS A 407 9.33 12.39 -10.15
C HIS A 407 8.37 12.81 -9.01
N LEU A 408 8.44 14.09 -8.61
CA LEU A 408 7.68 14.63 -7.47
C LEU A 408 6.18 14.67 -7.71
N GLU A 409 5.71 14.51 -8.94
CA GLU A 409 4.28 14.39 -9.26
C GLU A 409 3.63 13.15 -8.63
N ASN A 410 4.41 12.08 -8.41
CA ASN A 410 3.94 10.89 -7.71
C ASN A 410 4.23 11.02 -6.21
N PRO A 411 3.22 11.06 -5.32
CA PRO A 411 3.41 11.19 -3.88
C PRO A 411 4.32 10.10 -3.28
N ALA A 412 4.25 8.88 -3.82
CA ALA A 412 5.06 7.77 -3.36
C ALA A 412 6.56 7.99 -3.65
N TYR A 413 6.91 8.66 -4.75
CA TYR A 413 8.28 9.01 -5.12
C TYR A 413 8.76 10.30 -4.46
N ALA A 414 7.87 11.27 -4.26
CA ALA A 414 8.16 12.46 -3.45
C ALA A 414 8.53 12.09 -2.00
N VAL A 415 7.94 11.03 -1.43
CA VAL A 415 8.37 10.50 -0.13
C VAL A 415 9.75 9.84 -0.17
N LEU A 416 10.13 9.18 -1.28
CA LEU A 416 11.50 8.66 -1.43
C LEU A 416 12.53 9.78 -1.56
N HIS A 417 12.18 10.86 -2.26
CA HIS A 417 12.98 12.08 -2.29
C HIS A 417 13.20 12.62 -0.88
N LEU A 418 12.12 12.78 -0.11
CA LEU A 418 12.19 13.27 1.27
C LEU A 418 12.98 12.34 2.20
N TYR A 419 12.81 11.02 2.05
CA TYR A 419 13.59 10.02 2.78
C TYR A 419 15.10 10.23 2.61
N HIS A 420 15.56 10.47 1.38
CA HIS A 420 16.98 10.72 1.12
C HIS A 420 17.42 12.13 1.55
N GLN A 421 16.58 13.16 1.43
CA GLN A 421 16.90 14.51 1.93
C GLN A 421 17.07 14.53 3.46
N LEU A 422 16.24 13.80 4.19
CA LEU A 422 16.37 13.66 5.64
C LEU A 422 17.67 12.94 6.02
N ALA A 423 18.06 11.90 5.28
CA ALA A 423 19.34 11.22 5.46
C ALA A 423 20.56 12.09 5.11
N LEU A 424 20.37 13.18 4.35
CA LEU A 424 21.40 14.17 4.01
C LEU A 424 21.39 15.40 4.92
N GLU A 425 20.48 15.45 5.92
CA GLU A 425 20.37 16.55 6.88
C GLU A 425 20.20 17.94 6.21
N ARG A 426 19.41 18.02 5.12
CA ARG A 426 19.17 19.28 4.40
C ARG A 426 18.39 20.28 5.27
N GLU A 427 18.78 21.56 5.23
CA GLU A 427 18.17 22.64 6.03
C GLU A 427 16.85 23.18 5.43
N ASP A 428 16.58 22.98 4.14
CA ASP A 428 15.44 23.56 3.42
C ASP A 428 14.14 22.72 3.48
N LEU A 429 14.05 21.82 4.46
CA LEU A 429 12.93 20.88 4.60
C LEU A 429 11.61 21.55 4.99
N GLY A 430 11.67 22.60 5.83
CA GLY A 430 10.46 23.26 6.35
C GLY A 430 9.58 23.85 5.24
N SER A 431 10.17 24.67 4.36
CA SER A 431 9.44 25.29 3.26
C SER A 431 8.92 24.27 2.24
N LYS A 432 9.71 23.23 1.93
CA LYS A 432 9.26 22.14 1.06
C LYS A 432 8.07 21.38 1.64
N MET A 433 8.06 21.17 2.96
CA MET A 433 6.95 20.52 3.63
C MET A 433 5.70 21.40 3.63
N ASP A 434 5.81 22.71 3.86
CA ASP A 434 4.67 23.63 3.77
C ASP A 434 3.95 23.55 2.42
N GLU A 435 4.71 23.46 1.32
CA GLU A 435 4.14 23.38 -0.03
C GLU A 435 3.51 22.02 -0.35
N GLN A 436 4.00 20.93 0.26
CA GLN A 436 3.69 19.56 -0.18
C GLN A 436 2.90 18.73 0.84
N PHE A 437 2.80 19.18 2.09
CA PHE A 437 2.28 18.38 3.20
C PHE A 437 0.88 17.82 2.91
N GLU A 438 -0.07 18.67 2.51
CA GLU A 438 -1.46 18.27 2.28
C GLU A 438 -1.60 17.27 1.13
N ARG A 439 -0.65 17.23 0.19
CA ARG A 439 -0.60 16.25 -0.89
C ARG A 439 0.00 14.93 -0.43
N LEU A 440 1.08 14.97 0.36
CA LEU A 440 1.81 13.78 0.76
C LEU A 440 1.12 12.99 1.88
N VAL A 441 0.52 13.69 2.85
CA VAL A 441 -0.04 13.05 4.06
C VAL A 441 -1.20 12.09 3.77
N VAL A 442 -1.92 12.30 2.67
CA VAL A 442 -3.15 11.58 2.28
C VAL A 442 -2.90 10.10 2.05
N GLY A 443 -1.91 9.81 1.19
CA GLY A 443 -1.56 8.47 0.78
C GLY A 443 -0.26 7.96 1.39
N GLN A 444 0.54 8.84 2.00
CA GLN A 444 1.86 8.49 2.51
C GLN A 444 2.06 8.83 4.00
N SER A 445 1.01 9.13 4.77
CA SER A 445 1.17 9.43 6.22
C SER A 445 1.92 8.34 7.00
N GLY A 446 1.75 7.06 6.64
CA GLY A 446 2.48 5.95 7.25
C GLY A 446 3.99 6.07 7.04
N ALA A 447 4.41 6.30 5.79
CA ALA A 447 5.81 6.49 5.45
C ALA A 447 6.37 7.80 6.02
N LEU A 448 5.63 8.91 5.94
CA LEU A 448 5.99 10.19 6.55
C LEU A 448 6.21 10.04 8.06
N ALA A 449 5.33 9.32 8.76
CA ALA A 449 5.47 9.08 10.18
C ALA A 449 6.78 8.35 10.51
N VAL A 450 7.19 7.37 9.69
CA VAL A 450 8.46 6.65 9.88
C VAL A 450 9.66 7.57 9.64
N ILE A 451 9.69 8.30 8.53
CA ILE A 451 10.87 9.09 8.17
C ILE A 451 11.07 10.26 9.14
N PHE A 452 10.00 10.89 9.62
CA PHE A 452 10.09 11.96 10.61
C PHE A 452 10.37 11.42 12.02
N ASP A 453 9.83 10.26 12.40
CA ASP A 453 10.20 9.60 13.67
C ASP A 453 11.71 9.31 13.70
N ARG A 454 12.28 8.75 12.62
CA ARG A 454 13.73 8.57 12.48
C ARG A 454 14.50 9.90 12.53
N ALA A 455 14.01 10.93 11.84
CA ALA A 455 14.68 12.23 11.79
C ALA A 455 14.70 12.92 13.16
N THR A 456 13.60 12.87 13.92
CA THR A 456 13.53 13.42 15.29
C THR A 456 14.40 12.64 16.27
N GLN A 457 14.60 11.33 16.08
CA GLN A 457 15.56 10.56 16.89
C GLN A 457 17.01 10.93 16.59
N GLN A 458 17.32 11.27 15.33
CA GLN A 458 18.65 11.68 14.91
C GLN A 458 18.98 13.11 15.35
N ARG A 459 17.99 14.01 15.30
CA ARG A 459 18.10 15.44 15.63
C ARG A 459 16.98 15.85 16.60
N PRO A 460 17.05 15.43 17.87
CA PRO A 460 15.97 15.65 18.86
C PRO A 460 15.77 17.12 19.25
N GLU A 461 16.75 17.98 18.97
CA GLU A 461 16.70 19.42 19.22
C GLU A 461 16.08 20.23 18.06
N ASP A 462 15.83 19.62 16.91
CA ASP A 462 15.27 20.32 15.74
C ASP A 462 13.75 20.47 15.86
N GLU A 463 13.31 21.63 16.32
CA GLU A 463 11.88 21.91 16.52
C GLU A 463 11.04 21.82 15.24
N SER A 464 11.64 22.07 14.06
CA SER A 464 10.93 21.99 12.77
C SER A 464 10.56 20.54 12.47
N LEU A 465 11.48 19.59 12.71
CA LEU A 465 11.19 18.17 12.58
C LEU A 465 10.09 17.73 13.55
N HIS A 466 10.14 18.21 14.80
CA HIS A 466 9.10 17.93 15.79
C HIS A 466 7.76 18.53 15.38
N TYR A 467 7.73 19.75 14.83
CA TYR A 467 6.51 20.37 14.33
C TYR A 467 5.85 19.52 13.23
N TRP A 468 6.62 19.11 12.22
CA TRP A 468 6.11 18.28 11.13
C TRP A 468 5.69 16.88 11.59
N ALA A 469 6.46 16.24 12.47
CA ALA A 469 6.10 14.97 13.08
C ALA A 469 4.78 15.09 13.87
N GLY A 470 4.60 16.19 14.61
CA GLY A 470 3.36 16.54 15.31
C GLY A 470 2.17 16.73 14.36
N ARG A 471 2.37 17.40 13.21
CA ARG A 471 1.32 17.55 12.17
C ARG A 471 0.93 16.21 11.54
N ILE A 472 1.89 15.33 11.29
CA ILE A 472 1.63 13.97 10.79
C ILE A 472 0.83 13.18 11.84
N ALA A 473 1.23 13.25 13.11
CA ALA A 473 0.53 12.60 14.22
C ALA A 473 -0.91 13.13 14.40
N LEU A 474 -1.14 14.44 14.24
CA LEU A 474 -2.48 15.04 14.23
C LEU A 474 -3.35 14.44 13.12
N HIS A 475 -2.82 14.37 11.90
CA HIS A 475 -3.53 13.76 10.78
C HIS A 475 -3.89 12.28 11.06
N ARG A 476 -2.97 11.53 11.66
CA ARG A 476 -3.16 10.12 12.04
C ARG A 476 -3.99 9.91 13.31
N GLN A 477 -4.36 10.98 14.00
CA GLN A 477 -5.07 10.97 15.30
C GLN A 477 -4.29 10.30 16.45
N GLU A 478 -2.97 10.43 16.46
CA GLU A 478 -2.10 9.81 17.46
C GLU A 478 -1.84 10.80 18.62
N HIS A 479 -2.84 10.98 19.51
CA HIS A 479 -2.86 12.06 20.51
C HIS A 479 -1.59 12.12 21.37
N GLU A 480 -1.14 10.98 21.90
CA GLU A 480 0.05 10.90 22.75
C GLU A 480 1.32 11.39 22.01
N ARG A 481 1.43 11.08 20.73
CA ARG A 481 2.59 11.49 19.92
C ARG A 481 2.56 12.98 19.61
N VAL A 482 1.37 13.55 19.39
CA VAL A 482 1.22 15.01 19.27
C VAL A 482 1.71 15.70 20.55
N ARG A 483 1.32 15.20 21.73
CA ARG A 483 1.78 15.73 23.01
C ARG A 483 3.29 15.63 23.19
N GLN A 484 3.88 14.48 22.84
CA GLN A 484 5.33 14.29 22.88
C GLN A 484 6.07 15.31 21.99
N HIS A 485 5.61 15.52 20.75
CA HIS A 485 6.26 16.48 19.86
C HIS A 485 6.04 17.94 20.29
N LEU A 486 4.89 18.26 20.87
CA LEU A 486 4.59 19.60 21.41
C LEU A 486 5.60 20.04 22.48
N GLU A 487 6.13 19.12 23.29
CA GLU A 487 7.13 19.43 24.31
C GLU A 487 8.43 19.99 23.70
N SER A 488 8.78 19.55 22.49
CA SER A 488 10.01 19.94 21.78
C SER A 488 9.87 21.16 20.86
N VAL A 489 8.64 21.62 20.58
CA VAL A 489 8.42 22.82 19.75
C VAL A 489 8.45 24.06 20.63
N GLN A 490 9.36 25.01 20.38
CA GLN A 490 9.56 26.18 21.24
C GLN A 490 8.90 27.43 20.66
N THR A 491 8.86 27.57 19.34
CA THR A 491 8.23 28.69 18.66
C THR A 491 6.71 28.72 18.95
N ASP A 492 6.23 29.85 19.48
CA ASP A 492 4.85 30.02 19.96
C ASP A 492 3.83 29.81 18.83
N GLU A 493 4.08 30.32 17.62
CA GLU A 493 3.15 30.14 16.50
C GLU A 493 2.95 28.65 16.15
N LEU A 494 4.06 27.90 16.00
CA LEU A 494 4.06 26.48 15.67
C LEU A 494 3.45 25.63 16.79
N ARG A 495 3.83 25.94 18.04
CA ARG A 495 3.30 25.28 19.24
C ARG A 495 1.80 25.49 19.37
N ASN A 496 1.32 26.72 19.22
CA ASN A 496 -0.10 27.06 19.32
C ASN A 496 -0.92 26.41 18.22
N GLU A 497 -0.38 26.29 17.00
CA GLU A 497 -1.06 25.57 15.92
C GLU A 497 -1.24 24.08 16.23
N LEU A 498 -0.19 23.40 16.67
CA LEU A 498 -0.26 22.00 17.06
C LEU A 498 -1.19 21.78 18.27
N ALA A 499 -1.08 22.64 19.28
CA ALA A 499 -1.91 22.58 20.48
C ALA A 499 -3.38 22.81 20.14
N TYR A 500 -3.68 23.77 19.24
CA TYR A 500 -5.03 24.01 18.76
C TYR A 500 -5.58 22.78 18.04
N GLY A 501 -4.79 22.18 17.15
CA GLY A 501 -5.17 20.95 16.46
C GLY A 501 -5.48 19.81 17.42
N LEU A 502 -4.67 19.65 18.47
CA LEU A 502 -4.88 18.63 19.49
C LEU A 502 -6.14 18.88 20.33
N ALA A 503 -6.35 20.12 20.79
CA ALA A 503 -7.53 20.51 21.55
C ALA A 503 -8.82 20.28 20.75
N VAL A 504 -8.79 20.59 19.44
CA VAL A 504 -9.91 20.29 18.53
C VAL A 504 -10.14 18.78 18.41
N LEU A 505 -9.08 18.00 18.21
CA LEU A 505 -9.18 16.55 18.05
C LEU A 505 -9.72 15.84 19.30
N GLU A 506 -9.33 16.31 20.49
CA GLU A 506 -9.80 15.81 21.78
C GLU A 506 -11.18 16.35 22.19
N GLY A 507 -11.67 17.36 21.49
CA GLY A 507 -12.92 18.04 21.83
C GLY A 507 -12.84 18.90 23.09
N GLN A 508 -11.66 19.42 23.41
CA GLN A 508 -11.45 20.41 24.47
C GLN A 508 -11.86 21.81 23.98
N THR A 509 -13.17 22.08 23.98
CA THR A 509 -13.73 23.29 23.34
C THR A 509 -13.19 24.60 23.94
N GLU A 510 -13.09 24.69 25.27
CA GLU A 510 -12.59 25.88 25.96
C GLU A 510 -11.13 26.17 25.60
N GLU A 511 -10.30 25.13 25.60
CA GLU A 511 -8.87 25.25 25.27
C GLU A 511 -8.66 25.59 23.79
N ALA A 512 -9.42 24.97 22.89
CA ALA A 512 -9.39 25.30 21.47
C ALA A 512 -9.80 26.77 21.23
N GLU A 513 -10.74 27.32 22.00
CA GLU A 513 -11.15 28.72 21.89
C GLU A 513 -10.12 29.70 22.47
N ARG A 514 -9.46 29.34 23.57
CA ARG A 514 -8.32 30.09 24.13
C ARG A 514 -7.19 30.18 23.10
N LEU A 515 -6.75 29.04 22.56
CA LEU A 515 -5.66 28.94 21.58
C LEU A 515 -6.01 29.65 20.27
N LEU A 516 -7.25 29.53 19.79
CA LEU A 516 -7.72 30.30 18.63
C LEU A 516 -7.59 31.80 18.88
N SER A 517 -7.98 32.29 20.07
CA SER A 517 -7.89 33.70 20.40
C SER A 517 -6.44 34.19 20.49
N GLU A 518 -5.52 33.35 20.95
CA GLU A 518 -4.08 33.64 20.93
C GLU A 518 -3.52 33.75 19.51
N GLN A 519 -3.90 32.82 18.62
CA GLN A 519 -3.50 32.89 17.21
C GLN A 519 -4.01 34.15 16.51
N LEU A 520 -5.21 34.62 16.86
CA LEU A 520 -5.79 35.83 16.28
C LEU A 520 -5.04 37.12 16.67
N ASN A 521 -4.37 37.14 17.83
CA ASN A 521 -3.69 38.35 18.33
C ASN A 521 -2.47 38.76 17.48
N GLY A 522 -1.88 37.83 16.73
CA GLY A 522 -0.74 38.08 15.83
C GLY A 522 -1.05 37.95 14.33
N ALA A 523 -2.29 37.59 13.96
CA ALA A 523 -2.66 37.30 12.58
C ALA A 523 -2.97 38.57 11.77
N SER A 524 -2.74 38.50 10.45
CA SER A 524 -3.24 39.53 9.52
C SER A 524 -4.78 39.56 9.53
N THR A 525 -5.40 40.66 9.07
CA THR A 525 -6.88 40.74 9.00
C THR A 525 -7.49 39.62 8.14
N VAL A 526 -6.81 39.26 7.05
CA VAL A 526 -7.23 38.18 6.15
C VAL A 526 -7.10 36.83 6.84
N ASP A 527 -5.98 36.57 7.52
CA ASP A 527 -5.75 35.29 8.20
C ASP A 527 -6.66 35.12 9.41
N ALA A 528 -6.88 36.19 10.18
CA ALA A 528 -7.83 36.21 11.27
C ALA A 528 -9.26 35.87 10.80
N ALA A 529 -9.70 36.48 9.69
CA ALA A 529 -11.00 36.16 9.09
C ALA A 529 -11.07 34.69 8.62
N ARG A 530 -10.01 34.16 8.01
CA ARG A 530 -9.93 32.75 7.59
C ARG A 530 -10.02 31.78 8.77
N TRP A 531 -9.31 32.05 9.86
CA TRP A 531 -9.36 31.24 11.09
C TRP A 531 -10.78 31.24 11.70
N LEU A 532 -11.40 32.41 11.81
CA LEU A 532 -12.77 32.54 12.32
C LEU A 532 -13.78 31.83 11.41
N LEU A 533 -13.66 31.95 10.09
CA LEU A 533 -14.50 31.22 9.14
C LEU A 533 -14.31 29.71 9.27
N LYS A 534 -13.07 29.22 9.31
CA LYS A 534 -12.76 27.78 9.49
C LYS A 534 -13.41 27.24 10.75
N ALA A 535 -13.27 27.95 11.87
CA ALA A 535 -13.88 27.60 13.15
C ALA A 535 -15.41 27.66 13.14
N ALA A 536 -16.00 28.60 12.39
CA ALA A 536 -17.46 28.73 12.23
C ALA A 536 -18.04 27.60 11.37
N VAL A 537 -17.43 27.29 10.22
CA VAL A 537 -17.87 26.18 9.36
C VAL A 537 -17.74 24.85 10.11
N GLN A 538 -16.63 24.62 10.83
CA GLN A 538 -16.45 23.42 11.65
C GLN A 538 -17.59 23.24 12.65
N ARG A 539 -17.97 24.28 13.40
CA ARG A 539 -19.07 24.21 14.38
C ARG A 539 -20.44 23.96 13.74
N VAL A 540 -20.70 24.55 12.56
CA VAL A 540 -21.96 24.32 11.84
C VAL A 540 -22.06 22.90 11.27
N ASP A 541 -20.93 22.35 10.82
CA ASP A 541 -20.85 21.01 10.24
C ASP A 541 -20.69 19.90 11.29
N ASP A 542 -20.43 20.24 12.56
CA ASP A 542 -20.26 19.29 13.67
C ASP A 542 -21.60 18.68 14.12
N ARG A 543 -22.27 18.01 13.18
CA ARG A 543 -23.57 17.36 13.33
C ARG A 543 -23.72 16.23 12.30
N LEU A 544 -24.67 15.34 12.54
CA LEU A 544 -25.11 14.36 11.56
C LEU A 544 -26.33 14.88 10.79
N PHE A 545 -26.56 14.35 9.59
CA PHE A 545 -27.64 14.83 8.72
C PHE A 545 -29.04 14.45 9.24
N ASP A 546 -29.13 13.38 10.03
CA ASP A 546 -30.34 12.75 10.53
C ASP A 546 -30.60 12.97 12.04
N GLU A 547 -29.81 13.81 12.70
CA GLU A 547 -30.04 14.21 14.10
C GLU A 547 -30.81 15.54 14.20
N MET A 548 -31.70 15.65 15.18
CA MET A 548 -32.37 16.93 15.48
C MET A 548 -31.40 17.91 16.16
N ASN A 549 -31.34 19.13 15.61
CA ASN A 549 -30.52 20.29 16.02
C ASN A 549 -29.85 20.20 17.41
N SER A 550 -28.61 19.73 17.44
CA SER A 550 -27.73 19.75 18.61
C SER A 550 -26.72 20.91 18.59
N THR A 551 -26.64 21.66 17.49
CA THR A 551 -25.62 22.70 17.29
C THR A 551 -25.96 24.00 18.01
N ASN A 552 -25.05 24.48 18.87
CA ASN A 552 -25.14 25.83 19.45
C ASN A 552 -24.82 26.89 18.38
N LEU A 553 -25.85 27.41 17.74
CA LEU A 553 -25.70 28.42 16.68
C LEU A 553 -25.25 29.78 17.21
N ASP A 554 -25.35 30.06 18.52
CA ASP A 554 -24.92 31.33 19.09
C ASP A 554 -23.38 31.48 19.11
N ASP A 555 -22.65 30.37 19.28
CA ASP A 555 -21.19 30.37 19.18
C ASP A 555 -20.75 30.72 17.75
N VAL A 556 -21.45 30.18 16.75
CA VAL A 556 -21.23 30.49 15.33
C VAL A 556 -21.48 31.97 15.05
N ARG A 557 -22.57 32.53 15.58
CA ARG A 557 -22.88 33.98 15.46
C ARG A 557 -21.76 34.83 16.07
N THR A 558 -21.26 34.42 17.24
CA THR A 558 -20.16 35.11 17.93
C THR A 558 -18.90 35.11 17.09
N LEU A 559 -18.51 33.98 16.50
CA LEU A 559 -17.35 33.91 15.58
C LEU A 559 -17.53 34.80 14.36
N LEU A 560 -18.68 34.75 13.69
CA LEU A 560 -18.96 35.57 12.52
C LEU A 560 -18.94 37.07 12.84
N SER A 561 -19.38 37.47 14.05
CA SER A 561 -19.37 38.88 14.49
C SER A 561 -17.97 39.44 14.75
N ARG A 562 -16.98 38.57 15.00
CA ARG A 562 -15.57 38.95 15.21
C ARG A 562 -14.81 39.14 13.88
N ILE A 563 -15.41 38.78 12.75
CA ILE A 563 -14.76 38.90 11.45
C ILE A 563 -14.75 40.37 11.01
N ASN A 564 -13.54 40.92 10.91
CA ASN A 564 -13.30 42.20 10.25
C ASN A 564 -13.05 41.93 8.76
N LEU A 565 -13.90 42.51 7.89
CA LEU A 565 -13.73 42.37 6.45
C LEU A 565 -12.48 43.16 6.01
N PRO A 566 -11.55 42.53 5.25
CA PRO A 566 -10.37 43.22 4.76
C PRO A 566 -10.75 44.27 3.71
N ASP A 567 -9.88 45.26 3.52
CA ASP A 567 -10.04 46.28 2.48
C ASP A 567 -9.80 45.73 1.08
N GLU A 568 -8.99 44.67 0.97
CA GLU A 568 -8.71 43.99 -0.29
C GLU A 568 -10.01 43.40 -0.88
N ILE A 569 -10.43 43.92 -2.04
CA ILE A 569 -11.71 43.59 -2.68
C ILE A 569 -11.88 42.09 -2.93
N GLY A 570 -10.81 41.41 -3.38
CA GLY A 570 -10.83 39.96 -3.65
C GLY A 570 -11.09 39.15 -2.39
N ALA A 571 -10.26 39.36 -1.35
CA ALA A 571 -10.41 38.71 -0.05
C ALA A 571 -11.77 39.04 0.60
N ARG A 572 -12.20 40.30 0.55
CA ARG A 572 -13.50 40.75 1.07
C ARG A 572 -14.67 40.03 0.44
N SER A 573 -14.66 39.89 -0.88
CA SER A 573 -15.73 39.22 -1.62
C SER A 573 -15.82 37.73 -1.24
N SER A 574 -14.66 37.05 -1.21
CA SER A 574 -14.56 35.64 -0.83
C SER A 574 -15.05 35.37 0.62
N ILE A 575 -14.64 36.22 1.56
CA ILE A 575 -15.07 36.15 2.96
C ILE A 575 -16.59 36.40 3.07
N THR A 576 -17.12 37.39 2.36
CA THR A 576 -18.56 37.73 2.38
C THR A 576 -19.42 36.58 1.85
N VAL A 577 -19.01 35.94 0.74
CA VAL A 577 -19.69 34.75 0.20
C VAL A 577 -19.66 33.61 1.21
N SER A 578 -18.50 33.35 1.82
CA SER A 578 -18.35 32.31 2.85
C SER A 578 -19.25 32.55 4.06
N MET A 579 -19.28 33.78 4.58
CA MET A 579 -20.20 34.17 5.67
C MET A 579 -21.66 33.96 5.28
N SER A 580 -22.05 34.34 4.06
CA SER A 580 -23.42 34.19 3.56
C SER A 580 -23.84 32.72 3.47
N LEU A 581 -22.93 31.82 3.07
CA LEU A 581 -23.18 30.37 3.03
C LEU A 581 -23.31 29.74 4.42
N ILE A 582 -22.50 30.21 5.39
CA ILE A 582 -22.63 29.79 6.79
C ILE A 582 -23.97 30.26 7.34
N GLN A 583 -24.32 31.53 7.15
CA GLN A 583 -25.60 32.09 7.58
C GLN A 583 -26.80 31.41 6.89
N HIS A 584 -26.65 31.02 5.63
CA HIS A 584 -27.67 30.27 4.89
C HIS A 584 -27.89 28.91 5.53
N THR A 585 -26.80 28.18 5.79
CA THR A 585 -26.87 26.88 6.49
C THR A 585 -27.50 27.03 7.88
N MET A 586 -27.17 28.07 8.63
CA MET A 586 -27.80 28.37 9.91
C MET A 586 -29.31 28.62 9.77
N ALA A 587 -29.75 29.36 8.75
CA ALA A 587 -31.16 29.62 8.49
C ALA A 587 -31.92 28.33 8.16
N LEU A 588 -31.30 27.41 7.40
CA LEU A 588 -31.86 26.08 7.15
C LEU A 588 -32.04 25.29 8.45
N LEU A 589 -31.04 25.33 9.34
CA LEU A 589 -31.10 24.64 10.63
C LEU A 589 -32.18 25.23 11.55
N THR A 590 -32.35 26.54 11.58
CA THR A 590 -33.41 27.18 12.40
C THR A 590 -34.80 27.12 11.77
N GLY A 591 -34.93 26.57 10.55
CA GLY A 591 -36.20 26.56 9.81
C GLY A 591 -36.64 27.94 9.31
N ASP A 592 -35.72 28.91 9.23
CA ASP A 592 -36.01 30.29 8.82
C ASP A 592 -35.97 30.41 7.29
N ARG A 593 -37.12 30.08 6.66
CA ARG A 593 -37.26 30.04 5.21
C ARG A 593 -37.08 31.42 4.55
N GLU A 594 -37.57 32.48 5.19
CA GLU A 594 -37.47 33.84 4.64
C GLU A 594 -36.02 34.30 4.59
N ARG A 595 -35.28 34.09 5.67
CA ARG A 595 -33.85 34.40 5.73
C ARG A 595 -33.03 33.56 4.77
N ALA A 596 -33.30 32.25 4.68
CA ALA A 596 -32.61 31.37 3.74
C ALA A 596 -32.80 31.85 2.30
N LYS A 597 -34.04 32.21 1.91
CA LYS A 597 -34.34 32.76 0.59
C LYS A 597 -33.62 34.09 0.33
N SER A 598 -33.67 35.03 1.28
CA SER A 598 -33.01 36.33 1.15
C SER A 598 -31.49 36.20 0.96
N LEU A 599 -30.84 35.26 1.65
CA LEU A 599 -29.41 35.00 1.49
C LEU A 599 -29.06 34.43 0.12
N VAL A 600 -29.89 33.54 -0.43
CA VAL A 600 -29.72 33.00 -1.79
C VAL A 600 -29.89 34.11 -2.83
N GLU A 601 -30.91 34.96 -2.71
CA GLU A 601 -31.11 36.13 -3.59
C GLU A 601 -29.93 37.11 -3.50
N GLY A 602 -29.37 37.29 -2.31
CA GLY A 602 -28.15 38.07 -2.10
C GLY A 602 -26.95 37.49 -2.84
N LEU A 603 -26.69 36.18 -2.71
CA LEU A 603 -25.63 35.49 -3.44
C LEU A 603 -25.81 35.57 -4.96
N GLU A 604 -27.04 35.46 -5.43
CA GLU A 604 -27.40 35.60 -6.85
C GLU A 604 -27.12 37.02 -7.36
N SER A 605 -27.44 38.05 -6.56
CA SER A 605 -27.16 39.45 -6.92
C SER A 605 -25.67 39.79 -7.00
N LEU A 606 -24.83 39.06 -6.26
CA LEU A 606 -23.37 39.18 -6.30
C LEU A 606 -22.73 38.44 -7.49
N SER A 607 -23.47 37.50 -8.09
CA SER A 607 -23.02 36.63 -9.18
C SER A 607 -24.08 36.56 -10.29
N HIS A 608 -24.79 35.44 -10.42
CA HIS A 608 -25.93 35.24 -11.31
C HIS A 608 -26.71 33.95 -10.97
N SER A 609 -27.90 33.78 -11.54
CA SER A 609 -28.81 32.64 -11.28
C SER A 609 -28.23 31.26 -11.59
N HIS A 610 -27.26 31.18 -12.51
CA HIS A 610 -26.60 29.93 -12.91
C HIS A 610 -25.27 29.70 -12.18
N ASP A 611 -24.97 30.46 -11.14
CA ASP A 611 -23.71 30.34 -10.40
C ASP A 611 -23.71 29.00 -9.64
N PRO A 612 -22.62 28.22 -9.66
CA PRO A 612 -22.58 26.90 -9.02
C PRO A 612 -22.86 26.94 -7.50
N ILE A 613 -22.49 28.03 -6.82
CA ILE A 613 -22.75 28.24 -5.39
C ILE A 613 -24.23 28.54 -5.17
N VAL A 614 -24.81 29.40 -6.00
CA VAL A 614 -26.23 29.78 -5.94
C VAL A 614 -27.12 28.55 -6.17
N LEU A 615 -26.85 27.77 -7.22
CA LEU A 615 -27.61 26.56 -7.54
C LEU A 615 -27.54 25.52 -6.41
N HIS A 616 -26.37 25.33 -5.80
CA HIS A 616 -26.23 24.43 -4.66
C HIS A 616 -26.98 24.95 -3.41
N ALA A 617 -26.94 26.26 -3.14
CA ALA A 617 -27.69 26.86 -2.03
C ALA A 617 -29.22 26.80 -2.25
N GLN A 618 -29.69 26.95 -3.49
CA GLN A 618 -31.08 26.73 -3.89
C GLN A 618 -31.49 25.27 -3.65
N LEU A 619 -30.69 24.31 -4.12
CA LEU A 619 -30.93 22.88 -3.87
C LEU A 619 -31.02 22.59 -2.37
N LYS A 620 -30.06 23.05 -1.56
CA LYS A 620 -30.08 22.86 -0.10
C LYS A 620 -31.35 23.41 0.57
N SER A 621 -31.82 24.58 0.10
CA SER A 621 -33.06 25.18 0.58
C SER A 621 -34.25 24.29 0.25
N GLU A 622 -34.36 23.85 -1.01
CA GLU A 622 -35.45 23.00 -1.48
C GLU A 622 -35.51 21.68 -0.69
N LEU A 623 -34.35 21.00 -0.56
CA LEU A 623 -34.24 19.73 0.15
C LEU A 623 -34.53 19.87 1.65
N SER A 624 -34.19 21.00 2.29
CA SER A 624 -34.45 21.21 3.72
C SER A 624 -35.92 21.49 4.02
N PHE A 625 -36.60 22.25 3.16
CA PHE A 625 -38.01 22.62 3.37
C PHE A 625 -38.99 21.66 2.69
N SER A 626 -38.50 20.72 1.86
CA SER A 626 -39.30 19.71 1.15
C SER A 626 -40.46 20.31 0.37
N THR A 627 -40.18 21.37 -0.39
CA THR A 627 -41.21 22.17 -1.05
C THR A 627 -41.61 21.69 -2.45
N GLY A 628 -41.02 20.59 -2.93
CA GLY A 628 -41.24 20.00 -4.24
C GLY A 628 -41.40 18.47 -4.23
N THR A 629 -41.60 17.89 -5.41
CA THR A 629 -41.65 16.44 -5.60
C THR A 629 -40.24 15.86 -5.73
N GLU A 630 -40.08 14.54 -5.55
CA GLU A 630 -38.79 13.86 -5.77
C GLU A 630 -38.24 14.10 -7.20
N ALA A 631 -39.11 14.23 -8.20
CA ALA A 631 -38.73 14.58 -9.56
C ALA A 631 -38.18 16.01 -9.68
N ASP A 632 -38.78 16.96 -8.95
CA ASP A 632 -38.28 18.35 -8.90
C ASP A 632 -36.91 18.40 -8.22
N HIS A 633 -36.74 17.68 -7.10
CA HIS A 633 -35.47 17.59 -6.39
C HIS A 633 -34.37 16.98 -7.27
N THR A 634 -34.69 15.91 -8.02
CA THR A 634 -33.75 15.26 -8.95
C THR A 634 -33.33 16.20 -10.07
N ARG A 635 -34.27 16.94 -10.67
CA ARG A 635 -33.96 17.93 -11.70
C ARG A 635 -33.05 19.05 -11.16
N MET A 636 -33.32 19.55 -9.96
CA MET A 636 -32.47 20.58 -9.34
C MET A 636 -31.09 20.04 -8.99
N TYR A 637 -31.01 18.79 -8.54
CA TYR A 637 -29.74 18.09 -8.31
C TYR A 637 -28.91 18.01 -9.60
N ASP A 638 -29.49 17.54 -10.71
CA ASP A 638 -28.80 17.42 -12.00
C ASP A 638 -28.28 18.79 -12.49
N GLN A 639 -29.10 19.84 -12.34
CA GLN A 639 -28.71 21.21 -12.67
C GLN A 639 -27.54 21.71 -11.80
N ALA A 640 -27.61 21.49 -10.49
CA ALA A 640 -26.56 21.90 -9.56
C ALA A 640 -25.24 21.15 -9.81
N VAL A 641 -25.29 19.85 -10.10
CA VAL A 641 -24.11 19.02 -10.44
C VAL A 641 -23.50 19.44 -11.77
N ALA A 642 -24.32 19.69 -12.79
CA ALA A 642 -23.85 20.10 -14.11
C ALA A 642 -23.08 21.43 -14.07
N ALA A 643 -23.46 22.33 -13.16
CA ALA A 643 -22.80 23.63 -12.98
C ALA A 643 -21.47 23.55 -12.22
N GLN A 644 -21.19 22.50 -11.43
CA GLN A 644 -19.99 22.49 -10.58
C GLN A 644 -18.69 22.41 -11.38
N PRO A 645 -17.67 23.23 -11.01
CA PRO A 645 -16.44 23.36 -11.80
C PRO A 645 -15.47 22.18 -11.61
N THR A 646 -15.55 21.44 -10.50
CA THR A 646 -14.63 20.33 -10.20
C THR A 646 -15.40 19.08 -9.76
N LEU A 647 -14.76 17.91 -9.93
CA LEU A 647 -15.33 16.63 -9.51
C LEU A 647 -15.62 16.58 -8.00
N PHE A 648 -14.77 17.21 -7.18
CA PHE A 648 -14.99 17.29 -5.73
C PHE A 648 -16.29 18.04 -5.40
N HIS A 649 -16.53 19.19 -6.03
CA HIS A 649 -17.76 19.95 -5.78
C HIS A 649 -19.00 19.20 -6.27
N LYS A 650 -18.92 18.49 -7.40
CA LYS A 650 -20.00 17.58 -7.86
C LYS A 650 -20.32 16.53 -6.80
N ALA A 651 -19.30 15.90 -6.23
CA ALA A 651 -19.46 14.89 -5.19
C ALA A 651 -20.06 15.47 -3.90
N ALA A 652 -19.70 16.70 -3.52
CA ALA A 652 -20.27 17.38 -2.35
C ALA A 652 -21.78 17.71 -2.52
N VAL A 653 -22.20 18.09 -3.73
CA VAL A 653 -23.63 18.23 -4.08
C VAL A 653 -24.31 16.85 -4.01
N GLY A 654 -23.66 15.82 -4.57
CA GLY A 654 -24.08 14.42 -4.49
C GLY A 654 -24.37 13.93 -3.08
N LEU A 655 -23.43 14.10 -2.14
CA LEU A 655 -23.64 13.74 -0.72
C LEU A 655 -24.87 14.43 -0.13
N THR A 656 -25.05 15.72 -0.41
CA THR A 656 -26.18 16.50 0.11
C THR A 656 -27.51 15.94 -0.39
N PHE A 657 -27.56 15.50 -1.65
CA PHE A 657 -28.75 14.88 -2.21
C PHE A 657 -28.99 13.47 -1.64
N VAL A 658 -27.96 12.63 -1.54
CA VAL A 658 -28.08 11.29 -0.93
C VAL A 658 -28.53 11.37 0.53
N GLU A 659 -28.01 12.30 1.32
CA GLU A 659 -28.47 12.52 2.70
C GLU A 659 -29.97 12.84 2.78
N HIS A 660 -30.49 13.64 1.84
CA HIS A 660 -31.92 13.89 1.76
C HIS A 660 -32.69 12.62 1.39
N LEU A 661 -32.23 11.87 0.38
CA LEU A 661 -32.87 10.62 -0.05
C LEU A 661 -32.91 9.56 1.07
N VAL A 662 -31.83 9.43 1.85
CA VAL A 662 -31.79 8.53 3.01
C VAL A 662 -32.77 9.00 4.09
N ARG A 663 -32.85 10.31 4.37
CA ARG A 663 -33.82 10.86 5.34
C ARG A 663 -35.26 10.64 4.93
N SER A 664 -35.57 10.73 3.63
CA SER A 664 -36.92 10.55 3.11
C SER A 664 -37.30 9.09 2.89
N GLY A 665 -36.34 8.15 3.02
CA GLY A 665 -36.55 6.73 2.76
C GLY A 665 -36.72 6.40 1.27
N SER A 666 -36.11 7.20 0.39
CA SER A 666 -36.20 7.01 -1.07
C SER A 666 -35.35 5.83 -1.57
N GLU A 667 -35.91 5.04 -2.47
CA GLU A 667 -35.23 3.91 -3.13
C GLU A 667 -34.12 4.36 -4.10
N LEU A 668 -34.05 5.66 -4.44
CA LEU A 668 -32.98 6.21 -5.28
C LEU A 668 -31.64 6.37 -4.53
N ALA A 669 -31.65 6.35 -3.19
CA ALA A 669 -30.47 6.64 -2.39
C ALA A 669 -29.26 5.74 -2.71
N PRO A 670 -29.39 4.40 -2.81
CA PRO A 670 -28.27 3.52 -3.14
C PRO A 670 -27.68 3.82 -4.52
N THR A 671 -28.52 4.01 -5.54
CA THR A 671 -28.07 4.25 -6.92
C THR A 671 -27.28 5.56 -7.04
N VAL A 672 -27.76 6.64 -6.41
CA VAL A 672 -27.03 7.91 -6.42
C VAL A 672 -25.74 7.79 -5.60
N PHE A 673 -25.77 7.10 -4.45
CA PHE A 673 -24.59 6.88 -3.61
C PHE A 673 -23.47 6.12 -4.34
N GLU A 674 -23.80 5.08 -5.09
CA GLU A 674 -22.84 4.30 -5.89
C GLU A 674 -22.12 5.14 -6.96
N SER A 675 -22.75 6.22 -7.43
CA SER A 675 -22.13 7.14 -8.39
C SER A 675 -21.12 8.11 -7.75
N LEU A 676 -21.10 8.22 -6.42
CA LEU A 676 -20.23 9.14 -5.72
C LEU A 676 -18.78 8.64 -5.71
N PRO A 677 -17.80 9.53 -5.97
CA PRO A 677 -16.39 9.18 -5.83
C PRO A 677 -16.04 8.72 -4.42
N LEU A 678 -15.10 7.78 -4.34
CA LEU A 678 -14.62 7.22 -3.08
C LEU A 678 -13.87 8.30 -2.27
N PRO A 679 -13.76 8.15 -0.94
CA PRO A 679 -13.00 9.08 -0.11
C PRO A 679 -11.57 9.29 -0.62
N ASP A 680 -10.82 8.25 -1.00
CA ASP A 680 -9.42 8.40 -1.41
C ASP A 680 -9.23 8.89 -2.87
N ALA A 681 -10.29 9.33 -3.56
CA ALA A 681 -10.22 9.75 -4.97
C ALA A 681 -9.57 11.13 -5.23
N TRP A 682 -9.12 11.83 -4.19
CA TRP A 682 -8.71 13.24 -4.28
C TRP A 682 -7.22 13.45 -3.98
N MET A 683 -6.55 14.31 -4.76
CA MET A 683 -5.10 14.56 -4.67
C MET A 683 -4.71 15.69 -3.69
N GLU A 684 -5.58 16.68 -3.52
CA GLU A 684 -5.39 17.80 -2.59
C GLU A 684 -6.43 17.71 -1.47
N MET A 685 -5.96 17.77 -0.23
CA MET A 685 -6.78 17.47 0.94
C MET A 685 -6.69 18.54 2.02
N GLY A 686 -7.61 18.42 2.97
CA GLY A 686 -7.74 19.29 4.13
C GLY A 686 -9.03 18.94 4.87
N THR A 687 -9.42 19.78 5.83
CA THR A 687 -10.63 19.56 6.65
C THR A 687 -11.92 19.32 5.83
N THR A 688 -12.04 19.93 4.65
CA THR A 688 -13.19 19.73 3.74
C THR A 688 -13.25 18.30 3.20
N HIS A 689 -12.10 17.71 2.91
CA HIS A 689 -12.05 16.31 2.50
C HIS A 689 -12.42 15.36 3.64
N HIS A 690 -11.86 15.56 4.84
CA HIS A 690 -12.22 14.71 5.99
C HIS A 690 -13.72 14.72 6.25
N ARG A 691 -14.40 15.86 6.04
CA ARG A 691 -15.87 15.96 6.10
C ARG A 691 -16.56 15.19 4.98
N TYR A 692 -16.05 15.24 3.75
CA TYR A 692 -16.54 14.42 2.66
C TYR A 692 -16.44 12.92 3.01
N ALA A 693 -15.25 12.47 3.42
CA ALA A 693 -15.00 11.08 3.82
C ALA A 693 -15.93 10.64 4.96
N ALA A 694 -16.07 11.48 6.00
CA ALA A 694 -16.93 11.20 7.14
C ALA A 694 -18.39 11.00 6.74
N ARG A 695 -18.94 11.93 5.94
CA ARG A 695 -20.31 11.84 5.42
C ARG A 695 -20.50 10.63 4.51
N TRP A 696 -19.54 10.35 3.64
CA TRP A 696 -19.58 9.20 2.74
C TRP A 696 -19.61 7.88 3.51
N TRP A 697 -18.72 7.70 4.49
CA TRP A 697 -18.69 6.51 5.35
C TRP A 697 -19.94 6.40 6.21
N TYR A 698 -20.45 7.53 6.72
CA TYR A 698 -21.68 7.54 7.50
C TYR A 698 -22.88 7.07 6.65
N LEU A 699 -23.02 7.58 5.42
CA LEU A 699 -24.05 7.11 4.47
C LEU A 699 -23.87 5.64 4.10
N LYS A 700 -22.64 5.17 3.86
CA LYS A 700 -22.37 3.75 3.63
C LYS A 700 -22.91 2.89 4.78
N GLY A 701 -22.72 3.33 6.02
CA GLY A 701 -23.25 2.61 7.19
C GLY A 701 -24.78 2.61 7.32
N HIS A 702 -25.48 3.53 6.65
CA HIS A 702 -26.94 3.52 6.53
C HIS A 702 -27.44 2.65 5.38
N LEU A 703 -26.73 2.66 4.25
CA LEU A 703 -27.15 2.02 3.00
C LEU A 703 -26.73 0.54 2.92
N ASP A 704 -25.67 0.15 3.61
CA ASP A 704 -25.14 -1.21 3.64
C ASP A 704 -25.17 -1.74 5.08
N ALA A 705 -26.19 -2.53 5.40
CA ALA A 705 -26.36 -3.12 6.72
C ALA A 705 -25.22 -4.09 7.10
N ALA A 706 -24.63 -4.79 6.12
CA ALA A 706 -23.57 -5.75 6.37
C ALA A 706 -22.26 -5.04 6.76
N LYS A 707 -21.99 -3.87 6.16
CA LYS A 707 -20.79 -3.08 6.46
C LYS A 707 -21.02 -1.95 7.46
N SER A 708 -22.17 -1.95 8.16
CA SER A 708 -22.61 -0.82 8.98
C SER A 708 -21.65 -0.49 10.11
N ALA A 709 -21.20 -1.49 10.87
CA ALA A 709 -20.28 -1.28 12.00
C ALA A 709 -18.94 -0.69 11.54
N THR A 710 -18.29 -1.31 10.56
CA THR A 710 -17.04 -0.82 9.96
C THR A 710 -17.19 0.60 9.44
N ALA A 711 -18.25 0.86 8.67
CA ALA A 711 -18.48 2.16 8.05
C ALA A 711 -18.76 3.26 9.08
N LEU A 712 -19.55 2.99 10.12
CA LEU A 712 -19.83 3.95 11.18
C LEU A 712 -18.60 4.24 12.04
N ARG A 713 -17.74 3.23 12.29
CA ARG A 713 -16.48 3.44 13.02
C ARG A 713 -15.52 4.32 12.22
N GLU A 714 -15.36 4.03 10.93
CA GLU A 714 -14.54 4.85 10.04
C GLU A 714 -15.11 6.27 9.87
N ALA A 715 -16.43 6.42 9.79
CA ALA A 715 -17.09 7.72 9.78
C ALA A 715 -16.77 8.54 11.05
N ALA A 716 -16.86 7.91 12.23
CA ALA A 716 -16.51 8.56 13.49
C ALA A 716 -15.05 9.02 13.53
N ARG A 717 -14.12 8.20 13.01
CA ARG A 717 -12.72 8.59 12.83
C ARG A 717 -12.61 9.80 11.91
N CYS A 718 -13.18 9.77 10.71
CA CYS A 718 -13.13 10.90 9.76
C CYS A 718 -13.74 12.19 10.34
N PHE A 719 -14.85 12.10 11.09
CA PHE A 719 -15.44 13.26 11.76
C PHE A 719 -14.49 13.89 12.78
N ARG A 720 -13.78 13.09 13.59
CA ARG A 720 -12.72 13.61 14.48
C ARG A 720 -11.61 14.32 13.70
N GLN A 721 -11.18 13.73 12.58
CA GLN A 721 -10.15 14.31 11.70
C GLN A 721 -10.60 15.64 11.06
N ALA A 722 -11.92 15.83 10.90
CA ALA A 722 -12.53 17.06 10.45
C ALA A 722 -12.74 18.10 11.57
N GLY A 723 -12.41 17.77 12.83
CA GLY A 723 -12.72 18.58 14.01
C GLY A 723 -14.19 18.55 14.42
N CYS A 724 -14.98 17.60 13.89
CA CYS A 724 -16.40 17.43 14.18
C CYS A 724 -16.60 16.39 15.30
N VAL A 725 -16.27 16.76 16.53
CA VAL A 725 -16.25 15.82 17.67
C VAL A 725 -17.65 15.40 18.10
N ASN A 726 -18.66 16.28 18.02
CA ASN A 726 -20.04 15.91 18.36
C ASN A 726 -20.61 14.94 17.33
N ALA A 727 -20.40 15.19 16.03
CA ALA A 727 -20.76 14.26 14.97
C ALA A 727 -20.07 12.90 15.15
N ALA A 728 -18.78 12.90 15.49
CA ALA A 728 -18.04 11.67 15.77
C ALA A 728 -18.63 10.89 16.97
N ARG A 729 -18.97 11.57 18.07
CA ARG A 729 -19.62 10.94 19.24
C ARG A 729 -20.98 10.37 18.87
N SER A 730 -21.77 11.10 18.10
CA SER A 730 -23.08 10.64 17.62
C SER A 730 -22.97 9.42 16.71
N ALA A 731 -22.01 9.41 15.76
CA ALA A 731 -21.74 8.27 14.90
C ALA A 731 -21.30 7.05 15.73
N ALA A 732 -20.43 7.25 16.73
CA ALA A 732 -20.03 6.21 17.66
C ALA A 732 -21.21 5.69 18.52
N ARG A 733 -22.12 6.54 18.99
CA ARG A 733 -23.34 6.08 19.70
C ARG A 733 -24.22 5.22 18.80
N ARG A 734 -24.29 5.52 17.50
CA ARG A 734 -25.02 4.71 16.53
C ARG A 734 -24.33 3.37 16.29
N LEU A 735 -23.00 3.36 16.19
CA LEU A 735 -22.19 2.14 16.12
C LEU A 735 -22.54 1.17 17.27
N HIS A 736 -22.65 1.67 18.50
CA HIS A 736 -23.02 0.85 19.67
C HIS A 736 -24.43 0.24 19.60
N ARG A 737 -25.30 0.69 18.69
CA ARG A 737 -26.64 0.12 18.50
C ARG A 737 -26.66 -0.97 17.43
N VAL A 738 -25.63 -1.05 16.59
CA VAL A 738 -25.51 -2.04 15.51
C VAL A 738 -24.52 -3.17 15.83
N LEU A 739 -23.63 -2.96 16.81
CA LEU A 739 -22.88 -4.02 17.51
C LEU A 739 -23.80 -4.72 18.51
#